data_AF-A0A6C1KHF5-F1
#
_entry.id   AF-A0A6C1KHF5-F1
#
_cell.length_a   1.000
_cell.length_b   1.000
_cell.length_c   1.000
_cell.angle_alpha   90.00
_cell.angle_beta   90.00
_cell.angle_gamma   90.00
#
_symmetry.space_group_name_H-M   'P 1'
#
loop_
_entity.id
_entity.type
_entity.pdbx_description
1 polymer ?
#
loop_
_entity_poly.entity_id
_entity_poly.type
_entity_poly.pdbx_seq_one_letter_code
_entity_poly.pdbx_strand_id
1 'polypeptide(L)'
;MSPGSGSGATAGLLGGLGGEAGLTRLLREAEHRQIDVAQDSKLRLAEVLARYADAGLAFADGEEAGVVVAGVLARSSRDERALRELVRGAWRTGQPTGIAHLSQPEPSSRGPEPEDPAVAAARRAAQRRRAVLAAGLMLLTAGTAALLWWGLQGGAPTPVITDAQPAVVPLALDAAIADLLLRAAVALPALIAAWIVWERRRVAAGDEDAPSPGAIARWLPETPGLVLFTSLAVRRSLEQLRRPLRIRLRRLDVRRSVCATAQAGGVPRLHFEERRVALDCVVLVERAGRTDHVAALGVQLAGRLREAGAPVMHYEFSGSPALVTRIEPGSGTRGAPVPFERFAFSHARARLLLVSSGNAFLDPRTLALSKFHREALDAFAQVYLLSPAPRRSVGGRLRQGGAGEAAFRAGMAERAFGHAGARVVAADAAGIAAVAASALAPPGDDGALADETPDLPDRLVSALDTRLPLYLAEHALPSAPDNGADAPLATAELSNAEVSELVASLRGYMGSRAAFRLLTAVLIFPRLHPDLTAAIATALAAPAPVGRGGAMEPVGPRLTEDLYLRIARLPWGRETKAPAWLRLALARALTDTERAAVAQALDRVTAQLVADPQSRDPERVVLTPDDSARIGHPAGLPARDPVFAAFRSAGDPLHIGILAPRLADGRADAPASAARRGAIGALVLVAAAGYVFAETIIAELGTLLGGPATIVLGWWAASLFAAIAALLPSGLGNTAGDIFVALALLIGLLWLLFPYRIALATRTYREPDPEAVNQFLNDVATRAGVRAREWLEDAGRRLRGTRRPEVK
;
A
#
# COMPACT_ATOMS: atom_id res chain seq x y z
N MET A 1 -17.45 0.36 -61.93
CA MET A 1 -18.45 0.91 -61.00
C MET A 1 -17.86 0.84 -59.60
N SER A 2 -17.34 1.96 -59.09
CA SER A 2 -16.74 2.07 -57.76
C SER A 2 -17.82 2.17 -56.68
N PRO A 3 -17.65 1.57 -55.49
CA PRO A 3 -18.52 1.82 -54.36
C PRO A 3 -18.17 3.19 -53.75
N GLY A 4 -19.16 4.08 -53.73
CA GLY A 4 -19.06 5.42 -53.14
C GLY A 4 -19.06 5.37 -51.61
N SER A 5 -18.38 6.36 -51.02
CA SER A 5 -18.22 6.62 -49.59
C SER A 5 -19.53 6.62 -48.78
N GLY A 6 -19.62 5.77 -47.76
CA GLY A 6 -20.77 5.61 -46.85
C GLY A 6 -20.97 6.72 -45.80
N SER A 7 -20.59 7.97 -46.08
CA SER A 7 -20.71 9.10 -45.13
C SER A 7 -22.12 9.73 -45.08
N GLY A 8 -23.04 9.35 -45.98
CA GLY A 8 -24.34 10.02 -46.12
C GLY A 8 -25.45 9.50 -45.19
N ALA A 9 -25.38 8.25 -44.72
CA ALA A 9 -26.49 7.61 -44.00
C ALA A 9 -26.59 8.03 -42.53
N THR A 10 -25.46 8.21 -41.85
CA THR A 10 -25.42 8.71 -40.46
C THR A 10 -25.92 10.16 -40.33
N ALA A 11 -25.82 10.95 -41.40
CA ALA A 11 -26.30 12.33 -41.43
C ALA A 11 -27.83 12.44 -41.32
N GLY A 12 -28.59 11.44 -41.79
CA GLY A 12 -30.06 11.43 -41.73
C GLY A 12 -30.60 11.19 -40.31
N LEU A 13 -30.02 10.23 -39.59
CA LEU A 13 -30.42 9.88 -38.22
C LEU A 13 -30.10 10.97 -37.19
N LEU A 14 -28.91 11.57 -37.31
CA LEU A 14 -28.51 12.67 -36.43
C LEU A 14 -29.11 14.00 -36.87
N GLY A 15 -29.68 14.11 -38.08
CA GLY A 15 -30.26 15.34 -38.61
C GLY A 15 -31.31 15.97 -37.69
N GLY A 16 -32.19 15.15 -37.10
CA GLY A 16 -33.18 15.60 -36.12
C GLY A 16 -32.59 16.08 -34.78
N LEU A 17 -31.37 15.65 -34.45
CA LEU A 17 -30.62 16.12 -33.28
C LEU A 17 -29.65 17.26 -33.59
N GLY A 18 -29.45 17.65 -34.86
CA GLY A 18 -28.45 18.63 -35.27
C GLY A 18 -27.05 18.03 -35.53
N GLY A 19 -26.97 16.77 -35.95
CA GLY A 19 -25.71 16.10 -36.25
C GLY A 19 -24.91 15.66 -35.02
N GLU A 20 -23.63 15.37 -35.22
CA GLU A 20 -22.67 15.08 -34.16
C GLU A 20 -22.51 16.25 -33.17
N ALA A 21 -22.59 17.48 -33.68
CA ALA A 21 -22.56 18.70 -32.86
C ALA A 21 -23.76 18.78 -31.91
N GLY A 22 -24.94 18.38 -32.38
CA GLY A 22 -26.15 18.28 -31.60
C GLY A 22 -26.10 17.23 -30.50
N LEU A 23 -25.58 16.04 -30.82
CA LEU A 23 -25.35 14.99 -29.83
C LEU A 23 -24.33 15.42 -28.76
N THR A 24 -23.25 16.09 -29.17
CA THR A 24 -22.25 16.62 -28.22
C THR A 24 -22.85 17.67 -27.30
N ARG A 25 -23.68 18.57 -27.83
CA ARG A 25 -24.43 19.55 -27.03
C ARG A 25 -25.38 18.87 -26.05
N LEU A 26 -26.08 17.84 -26.50
CA LEU A 26 -26.99 17.04 -25.67
C LEU A 26 -26.26 16.37 -24.51
N LEU A 27 -25.09 15.77 -24.76
CA LEU A 27 -24.28 15.15 -23.71
C LEU A 27 -23.76 16.17 -22.69
N ARG A 28 -23.34 17.37 -23.13
CA ARG A 28 -22.93 18.45 -22.22
C ARG A 28 -24.10 18.99 -21.39
N GLU A 29 -25.27 19.14 -21.99
CA GLU A 29 -26.48 19.59 -21.27
C GLU A 29 -26.93 18.55 -20.24
N ALA A 30 -26.84 17.25 -20.57
CA ALA A 30 -27.11 16.17 -19.62
C ALA A 30 -26.13 16.21 -18.43
N GLU A 31 -24.85 16.43 -18.69
CA GLU A 31 -23.81 16.58 -17.66
C GLU A 31 -24.04 17.83 -16.79
N HIS A 32 -24.42 18.97 -17.41
CA HIS A 32 -24.75 20.20 -16.69
C HIS A 32 -25.95 20.02 -15.75
N ARG A 33 -26.93 19.19 -16.15
CA ARG A 33 -28.09 18.80 -15.32
C ARG A 33 -27.80 17.68 -14.33
N GLN A 34 -26.54 17.27 -14.18
CA GLN A 34 -26.10 16.19 -13.30
C GLN A 34 -26.80 14.86 -13.60
N ILE A 35 -27.13 14.59 -14.87
CA ILE A 35 -27.64 13.31 -15.30
C ILE A 35 -26.43 12.38 -15.47
N ASP A 36 -26.36 11.30 -14.68
CA ASP A 36 -25.23 10.37 -14.70
C ASP A 36 -25.24 9.53 -15.99
N VAL A 37 -24.46 9.96 -16.98
CA VAL A 37 -24.28 9.27 -18.26
C VAL A 37 -22.94 8.52 -18.24
N ALA A 38 -22.97 7.19 -18.25
CA ALA A 38 -21.76 6.38 -18.25
C ALA A 38 -20.89 6.63 -19.50
N GLN A 39 -19.57 6.72 -19.34
CA GLN A 39 -18.62 6.80 -20.47
C GLN A 39 -18.80 5.63 -21.45
N ASP A 40 -18.99 4.40 -20.95
CA ASP A 40 -19.29 3.22 -21.75
C ASP A 40 -20.63 3.32 -22.50
N SER A 41 -21.60 4.06 -21.96
CA SER A 41 -22.89 4.29 -22.64
C SER A 41 -22.76 5.25 -23.83
N LYS A 42 -21.80 6.20 -23.81
CA LYS A 42 -21.51 7.06 -24.97
C LYS A 42 -21.00 6.24 -26.16
N LEU A 43 -20.09 5.30 -25.91
CA LEU A 43 -19.57 4.37 -26.92
C LEU A 43 -20.66 3.42 -27.45
N ARG A 44 -21.51 2.89 -26.57
CA ARG A 44 -22.67 2.07 -26.98
C ARG A 44 -23.67 2.85 -27.81
N LEU A 45 -23.91 4.12 -27.47
CA LEU A 45 -24.81 4.96 -28.26
C LEU A 45 -24.27 5.16 -29.67
N ALA A 46 -22.96 5.41 -29.82
CA ALA A 46 -22.33 5.50 -31.14
C ALA A 46 -22.50 4.20 -31.96
N GLU A 47 -22.31 3.03 -31.33
CA GLU A 47 -22.50 1.73 -31.99
C GLU A 47 -23.97 1.47 -32.37
N VAL A 48 -24.91 1.79 -31.48
CA VAL A 48 -26.36 1.65 -31.75
C VAL A 48 -26.78 2.57 -32.89
N LEU A 49 -26.34 3.83 -32.89
CA LEU A 49 -26.64 4.79 -33.95
C LEU A 49 -26.02 4.37 -35.29
N ALA A 50 -24.80 3.82 -35.29
CA ALA A 50 -24.17 3.27 -36.48
C ALA A 50 -24.98 2.09 -37.06
N ARG A 51 -25.45 1.16 -36.22
CA ARG A 51 -26.30 0.03 -36.66
C ARG A 51 -27.65 0.48 -37.22
N TYR A 52 -28.26 1.51 -36.63
CA TYR A 52 -29.49 2.11 -37.18
C TYR A 52 -29.24 2.73 -38.55
N ALA A 53 -28.11 3.42 -38.72
CA ALA A 53 -27.72 4.03 -39.98
C ALA A 53 -27.44 2.99 -41.08
N ASP A 54 -26.73 1.92 -40.74
CA ASP A 54 -26.46 0.80 -41.65
C ASP A 54 -27.75 0.07 -42.08
N ALA A 55 -28.76 0.06 -41.21
CA ALA A 55 -30.08 -0.50 -41.51
C ALA A 55 -31.00 0.46 -42.28
N GLY A 56 -30.58 1.71 -42.55
CA GLY A 56 -31.41 2.73 -43.19
C GLY A 56 -32.62 3.16 -42.37
N LEU A 57 -32.58 2.94 -41.05
CA LEU A 57 -33.67 3.29 -40.13
C LEU A 57 -33.48 4.72 -39.63
N ALA A 58 -34.53 5.54 -39.65
CA ALA A 58 -34.55 6.86 -39.02
C ALA A 58 -35.56 6.86 -37.88
N PHE A 59 -35.31 7.65 -36.83
CA PHE A 59 -36.32 7.87 -35.78
C PHE A 59 -37.48 8.66 -36.36
N ALA A 60 -38.71 8.22 -36.13
CA ALA A 60 -39.92 8.86 -36.62
C ALA A 60 -40.14 10.24 -35.97
N ASP A 61 -39.80 10.37 -34.70
CA ASP A 61 -39.91 11.61 -33.94
C ASP A 61 -38.94 11.67 -32.74
N GLY A 62 -38.96 12.80 -32.03
CA GLY A 62 -38.13 13.01 -30.84
C GLY A 62 -38.53 12.14 -29.64
N GLU A 63 -39.70 11.50 -29.66
CA GLU A 63 -40.13 10.57 -28.63
C GLU A 63 -39.49 9.19 -28.82
N GLU A 64 -39.48 8.68 -30.06
CA GLU A 64 -38.75 7.46 -30.41
C GLU A 64 -37.25 7.63 -30.18
N ALA A 65 -36.66 8.74 -30.64
CA ALA A 65 -35.26 9.07 -30.39
C ALA A 65 -34.99 9.17 -28.87
N GLY A 66 -35.90 9.77 -28.11
CA GLY A 66 -35.81 9.86 -26.65
C GLY A 66 -35.77 8.50 -25.98
N VAL A 67 -36.65 7.57 -26.38
CA VAL A 67 -36.70 6.20 -25.83
C VAL A 67 -35.39 5.47 -26.09
N VAL A 68 -34.88 5.51 -27.31
CA VAL A 68 -33.66 4.79 -27.69
C VAL A 68 -32.41 5.41 -27.04
N VAL A 69 -32.24 6.73 -27.13
CA VAL A 69 -31.08 7.44 -26.57
C VAL A 69 -31.07 7.33 -25.04
N ALA A 70 -32.21 7.55 -24.37
CA ALA A 70 -32.28 7.45 -22.92
C ALA A 70 -32.15 6.01 -22.42
N GLY A 71 -32.70 5.03 -23.13
CA GLY A 71 -32.54 3.61 -22.77
C GLY A 71 -31.09 3.13 -22.83
N VAL A 72 -30.26 3.75 -23.68
CA VAL A 72 -28.82 3.45 -23.78
C VAL A 72 -27.99 4.25 -22.78
N LEU A 73 -28.31 5.54 -22.58
CA LEU A 73 -27.49 6.46 -21.79
C LEU A 73 -27.83 6.49 -20.29
N ALA A 74 -29.08 6.24 -19.88
CA ALA A 74 -29.50 6.42 -18.50
C ALA A 74 -29.18 5.21 -17.61
N ARG A 75 -28.71 5.48 -16.38
CA ARG A 75 -28.43 4.46 -15.34
C ARG A 75 -29.60 4.22 -14.38
N SER A 76 -30.51 5.19 -14.29
CA SER A 76 -31.67 5.12 -13.43
C SER A 76 -32.94 5.54 -14.18
N SER A 77 -34.10 5.10 -13.70
CA SER A 77 -35.40 5.50 -14.26
C SER A 77 -35.78 6.96 -13.99
N ARG A 78 -35.03 7.66 -13.13
CA ARG A 78 -35.09 9.12 -12.98
C ARG A 78 -34.31 9.80 -14.11
N ASP A 79 -33.07 9.37 -14.32
CA ASP A 79 -32.20 9.88 -15.38
C ASP A 79 -32.79 9.60 -16.76
N GLU A 80 -33.40 8.43 -16.94
CA GLU A 80 -34.05 8.05 -18.20
C GLU A 80 -35.17 9.02 -18.55
N ARG A 81 -36.00 9.42 -17.59
CA ARG A 81 -37.06 10.42 -17.81
C ARG A 81 -36.48 11.80 -18.14
N ALA A 82 -35.48 12.24 -17.36
CA ALA A 82 -34.82 13.52 -17.60
C ALA A 82 -34.14 13.57 -18.97
N LEU A 83 -33.49 12.49 -19.39
CA LEU A 83 -32.81 12.39 -20.68
C LEU A 83 -33.81 12.28 -21.84
N ARG A 84 -34.93 11.56 -21.68
CA ARG A 84 -36.02 11.53 -22.67
C ARG A 84 -36.57 12.93 -22.93
N GLU A 85 -36.81 13.71 -21.87
CA GLU A 85 -37.28 15.08 -22.01
C GLU A 85 -36.26 15.99 -22.68
N LEU A 86 -34.98 15.81 -22.36
CA LEU A 86 -33.88 16.58 -22.93
C LEU A 86 -33.68 16.27 -24.42
N VAL A 87 -33.73 14.99 -24.82
CA VAL A 87 -33.70 14.55 -26.23
C VAL A 87 -34.92 15.08 -26.98
N ARG A 88 -36.11 14.95 -26.41
CA ARG A 88 -37.36 15.47 -27.01
C ARG A 88 -37.30 16.99 -27.19
N GLY A 89 -36.72 17.71 -26.23
CA GLY A 89 -36.51 19.15 -26.29
C GLY A 89 -35.53 19.54 -27.39
N ALA A 90 -34.37 18.88 -27.47
CA ALA A 90 -33.37 19.10 -28.52
C ALA A 90 -33.93 18.81 -29.93
N TRP A 91 -34.76 17.77 -30.05
CA TRP A 91 -35.41 17.42 -31.32
C TRP A 91 -36.42 18.48 -31.79
N ARG A 92 -37.12 19.14 -30.86
CA ARG A 92 -38.05 20.23 -31.18
C ARG A 92 -37.32 21.51 -31.59
N THR A 93 -36.19 21.80 -30.96
CA THR A 93 -35.39 23.01 -31.26
C THR A 93 -34.47 22.86 -32.46
N GLY A 94 -34.22 21.62 -32.90
CA GLY A 94 -33.46 21.29 -34.10
C GLY A 94 -34.22 21.50 -35.42
N GLN A 95 -35.51 21.84 -35.39
CA GLN A 95 -36.18 22.35 -36.59
C GLN A 95 -35.72 23.80 -36.86
N PRO A 96 -35.34 24.14 -38.10
CA PRO A 96 -34.75 25.43 -38.43
C PRO A 96 -35.79 26.54 -38.35
N THR A 97 -36.05 27.09 -37.16
CA THR A 97 -36.70 28.39 -36.98
C THR A 97 -35.85 29.23 -36.01
N GLY A 98 -35.54 30.45 -36.46
CA GLY A 98 -34.52 31.33 -35.89
C GLY A 98 -34.69 31.63 -34.40
N ILE A 99 -33.58 31.60 -33.67
CA ILE A 99 -33.52 31.78 -32.22
C ILE A 99 -33.29 33.25 -31.88
N ALA A 100 -34.25 33.84 -31.15
CA ALA A 100 -34.07 35.06 -30.37
C ALA A 100 -33.45 34.72 -29.00
N HIS A 101 -32.51 35.56 -28.56
CA HIS A 101 -31.82 35.50 -27.27
C HIS A 101 -32.77 35.50 -26.07
N LEU A 102 -32.54 34.58 -25.12
CA LEU A 102 -33.06 34.69 -23.75
C LEU A 102 -31.89 34.75 -22.76
N SER A 103 -31.88 35.82 -21.99
CA SER A 103 -30.90 36.20 -20.97
C SER A 103 -30.99 35.34 -19.70
N GLN A 104 -29.84 35.06 -19.09
CA GLN A 104 -29.73 34.41 -17.78
C GLN A 104 -30.01 35.40 -16.63
N PRO A 105 -30.62 34.98 -15.51
CA PRO A 105 -30.67 35.78 -14.28
C PRO A 105 -29.45 35.51 -13.38
N GLU A 106 -28.96 36.56 -12.74
CA GLU A 106 -27.84 36.57 -11.78
C GLU A 106 -28.12 35.75 -10.51
N PRO A 107 -27.10 35.11 -9.91
CA PRO A 107 -27.24 34.40 -8.64
C PRO A 107 -27.10 35.33 -7.44
N SER A 108 -28.08 35.27 -6.55
CA SER A 108 -28.13 35.89 -5.22
C SER A 108 -27.06 35.34 -4.26
N SER A 109 -26.51 36.24 -3.43
CA SER A 109 -25.52 36.01 -2.39
C SER A 109 -25.92 34.93 -1.37
N ARG A 110 -25.02 33.95 -1.15
CA ARG A 110 -25.10 32.93 -0.09
C ARG A 110 -24.47 33.45 1.21
N GLY A 111 -25.19 33.32 2.32
CA GLY A 111 -24.66 33.49 3.68
C GLY A 111 -23.69 32.38 4.10
N PRO A 112 -23.01 32.52 5.25
CA PRO A 112 -21.93 31.63 5.68
C PRO A 112 -22.44 30.20 5.93
N GLU A 113 -21.80 29.26 5.24
CA GLU A 113 -22.10 27.84 5.27
C GLU A 113 -21.76 27.24 6.67
N PRO A 114 -22.62 26.38 7.23
CA PRO A 114 -22.36 25.75 8.53
C PRO A 114 -21.13 24.85 8.49
N GLU A 115 -20.26 25.00 9.49
CA GLU A 115 -18.99 24.28 9.64
C GLU A 115 -19.19 22.75 9.59
N ASP A 116 -18.43 22.07 8.72
CA ASP A 116 -18.53 20.62 8.49
C ASP A 116 -18.35 19.81 9.79
N PRO A 117 -19.31 18.95 10.17
CA PRO A 117 -19.23 18.13 11.38
C PRO A 117 -17.99 17.22 11.44
N ALA A 118 -17.36 16.89 10.31
CA ALA A 118 -16.11 16.14 10.26
C ALA A 118 -14.93 16.95 10.83
N VAL A 119 -14.88 18.25 10.55
CA VAL A 119 -13.84 19.17 11.07
C VAL A 119 -14.01 19.37 12.58
N ALA A 120 -15.25 19.48 13.05
CA ALA A 120 -15.55 19.53 14.48
C ALA A 120 -15.17 18.23 15.20
N ALA A 121 -15.39 17.06 14.57
CA ALA A 121 -15.00 15.76 15.12
C ALA A 121 -13.47 15.59 15.19
N ALA A 122 -12.74 16.03 14.17
CA ALA A 122 -11.28 16.00 14.14
C ALA A 122 -10.66 16.87 15.25
N ARG A 123 -11.20 18.08 15.48
CA ARG A 123 -10.78 18.95 16.60
C ARG A 123 -11.02 18.29 17.95
N ARG A 124 -12.17 17.65 18.18
CA ARG A 124 -12.46 16.92 19.43
C ARG A 124 -11.52 15.73 19.65
N ALA A 125 -11.16 15.01 18.59
CA ALA A 125 -10.20 13.89 18.68
C ALA A 125 -8.79 14.36 19.03
N ALA A 126 -8.34 15.47 18.43
CA ALA A 126 -7.06 16.09 18.77
C ALA A 126 -7.03 16.58 20.23
N GLN A 127 -8.14 17.15 20.71
CA GLN A 127 -8.26 17.64 22.09
C GLN A 127 -8.25 16.48 23.11
N ARG A 128 -8.90 15.35 22.80
CA ARG A 128 -8.82 14.12 23.63
C ARG A 128 -7.41 13.55 23.70
N ARG A 129 -6.67 13.54 22.58
CA ARG A 129 -5.26 13.08 22.57
C ARG A 129 -4.37 13.97 23.45
N ARG A 130 -4.56 15.30 23.41
CA ARG A 130 -3.84 16.24 24.28
C ARG A 130 -4.17 16.01 25.76
N ALA A 131 -5.42 15.75 26.10
CA ALA A 131 -5.84 15.47 27.48
C ALA A 131 -5.22 14.17 28.03
N VAL A 132 -5.16 13.10 27.24
CA VAL A 132 -4.52 11.82 27.67
C VAL A 132 -3.03 11.99 27.90
N LEU A 133 -2.33 12.75 27.04
CA LEU A 133 -0.91 13.05 27.22
C LEU A 133 -0.66 13.90 28.47
N ALA A 134 -1.50 14.91 28.73
CA ALA A 134 -1.42 15.72 29.93
C ALA A 134 -1.65 14.90 31.21
N ALA A 135 -2.62 13.98 31.20
CA ALA A 135 -2.89 13.08 32.32
C ALA A 135 -1.72 12.10 32.58
N GLY A 136 -1.13 11.56 31.50
CA GLY A 136 0.07 10.72 31.60
C GLY A 136 1.26 11.47 32.20
N LEU A 137 1.49 12.72 31.78
CA LEU A 137 2.54 13.58 32.32
C LEU A 137 2.31 13.89 33.81
N MET A 138 1.06 14.18 34.21
CA MET A 138 0.70 14.42 35.61
C MET A 138 0.89 13.20 36.51
N LEU A 139 0.58 11.99 36.03
CA LEU A 139 0.81 10.77 36.79
C LEU A 139 2.31 10.50 36.97
N LEU A 140 3.11 10.79 35.95
CA LEU A 140 4.55 10.60 35.99
C LEU A 140 5.21 11.60 36.96
N THR A 141 4.79 12.87 36.92
CA THR A 141 5.27 13.89 37.88
C THR A 141 4.82 13.60 39.31
N ALA A 142 3.58 13.17 39.51
CA ALA A 142 3.08 12.76 40.83
C ALA A 142 3.84 11.53 41.38
N GLY A 143 4.13 10.54 40.54
CA GLY A 143 4.94 9.38 40.91
C GLY A 143 6.36 9.77 41.33
N THR A 144 7.02 10.67 40.58
CA THR A 144 8.35 11.18 40.96
C THR A 144 8.32 12.01 42.24
N ALA A 145 7.28 12.82 42.46
CA ALA A 145 7.13 13.62 43.67
C ALA A 145 6.88 12.74 44.91
N ALA A 146 6.07 11.68 44.79
CA ALA A 146 5.84 10.73 45.87
C ALA A 146 7.11 9.95 46.24
N LEU A 147 7.92 9.55 45.25
CA LEU A 147 9.20 8.89 45.48
C LEU A 147 10.23 9.83 46.15
N LEU A 148 10.31 11.08 45.72
CA LEU A 148 11.14 12.10 46.36
C LEU A 148 10.70 12.38 47.79
N TRP A 149 9.39 12.50 48.02
CA TRP A 149 8.81 12.71 49.34
C TRP A 149 9.11 11.53 50.28
N TRP A 150 8.98 10.30 49.80
CA TRP A 150 9.31 9.11 50.58
C TRP A 150 10.81 9.03 50.91
N GLY A 151 11.68 9.37 49.95
CA GLY A 151 13.13 9.47 50.18
C GLY A 151 13.50 10.55 51.22
N LEU A 152 12.77 11.66 51.25
CA LEU A 152 12.97 12.76 52.21
C LEU A 152 12.45 12.44 53.61
N GLN A 153 11.39 11.62 53.75
CA GLN A 153 10.87 11.20 55.06
C GLN A 153 11.62 10.02 55.68
N GLY A 154 12.42 9.30 54.91
CA GLY A 154 13.24 8.16 55.36
C GLY A 154 14.51 8.52 56.13
N GLY A 155 14.52 9.63 56.88
CA GLY A 155 15.60 9.97 57.81
C GLY A 155 15.59 9.01 59.00
N ALA A 156 16.07 7.78 58.79
CA ALA A 156 16.39 6.89 59.90
C ALA A 156 17.50 7.54 60.74
N PRO A 157 17.38 7.58 62.08
CA PRO A 157 18.41 8.14 62.93
C PRO A 157 19.70 7.38 62.67
N THR A 158 20.77 8.11 62.35
CA THR A 158 22.12 7.56 62.25
C THR A 158 22.44 6.89 63.59
N PRO A 159 22.63 5.55 63.65
CA PRO A 159 23.17 4.96 64.84
C PRO A 159 24.59 5.50 65.00
N VAL A 160 24.88 6.10 66.15
CA VAL A 160 26.24 6.42 66.56
C VAL A 160 26.95 5.08 66.74
N ILE A 161 27.75 4.70 65.75
CA ILE A 161 28.57 3.49 65.79
C ILE A 161 29.90 3.88 66.43
N THR A 162 30.04 3.60 67.73
CA THR A 162 31.33 3.48 68.39
C THR A 162 31.88 2.07 68.19
N ASP A 163 33.10 2.02 67.66
CA ASP A 163 34.07 0.93 67.56
C ASP A 163 33.70 -0.43 66.92
N ALA A 164 34.33 -0.61 65.75
CA ALA A 164 34.98 -1.82 65.23
C ALA A 164 34.16 -3.12 65.10
N GLN A 165 33.55 -3.35 63.92
CA GLN A 165 33.56 -4.66 63.24
C GLN A 165 33.41 -4.54 61.70
N PRO A 166 34.11 -5.36 60.90
CA PRO A 166 34.06 -5.34 59.44
C PRO A 166 32.94 -6.26 58.91
N ALA A 167 31.68 -5.82 58.97
CA ALA A 167 30.54 -6.56 58.41
C ALA A 167 29.54 -5.68 57.63
N VAL A 168 29.99 -4.53 57.10
CA VAL A 168 29.11 -3.53 56.45
C VAL A 168 28.94 -3.76 54.93
N VAL A 169 29.73 -4.65 54.33
CA VAL A 169 29.76 -4.86 52.87
C VAL A 169 28.48 -5.50 52.26
N PRO A 170 27.73 -6.42 52.91
CA PRO A 170 26.56 -7.03 52.27
C PRO A 170 25.34 -6.10 52.18
N LEU A 171 25.11 -5.21 53.17
CA LEU A 171 23.94 -4.32 53.16
C LEU A 171 23.97 -3.27 52.04
N ALA A 172 25.16 -2.77 51.69
CA ALA A 172 25.30 -1.78 50.62
C ALA A 172 25.04 -2.37 49.22
N LEU A 173 25.36 -3.66 49.04
CA LEU A 173 25.12 -4.36 47.78
C LEU A 173 23.62 -4.63 47.57
N ASP A 174 22.92 -5.03 48.62
CA ASP A 174 21.47 -5.28 48.56
C ASP A 174 20.69 -3.99 48.28
N ALA A 175 21.10 -2.85 48.87
CA ALA A 175 20.50 -1.56 48.58
C ALA A 175 20.75 -1.10 47.13
N ALA A 176 21.96 -1.33 46.60
CA ALA A 176 22.30 -0.99 45.22
C ALA A 176 21.56 -1.87 44.21
N ILE A 177 21.39 -3.18 44.51
CA ILE A 177 20.62 -4.10 43.67
C ILE A 177 19.13 -3.74 43.71
N ALA A 178 18.58 -3.42 44.88
CA ALA A 178 17.18 -3.00 45.01
C ALA A 178 16.90 -1.69 44.23
N ASP A 179 17.79 -0.70 44.32
CA ASP A 179 17.71 0.54 43.54
C ASP A 179 17.83 0.29 42.02
N LEU A 180 18.76 -0.58 41.60
CA LEU A 180 18.89 -0.96 40.19
C LEU A 180 17.64 -1.68 39.66
N LEU A 181 17.08 -2.61 40.44
CA LEU A 181 15.86 -3.34 40.07
C LEU A 181 14.64 -2.41 40.01
N LEU A 182 14.52 -1.46 40.94
CA LEU A 182 13.47 -0.46 40.93
C LEU A 182 13.58 0.45 39.69
N ARG A 183 14.79 0.89 39.33
CA ARG A 183 15.05 1.69 38.12
C ARG A 183 14.74 0.91 36.85
N ALA A 184 15.13 -0.36 36.78
CA ALA A 184 14.80 -1.23 35.65
C ALA A 184 13.28 -1.44 35.52
N ALA A 185 12.58 -1.63 36.64
CA ALA A 185 11.13 -1.80 36.66
C ALA A 185 10.36 -0.56 36.16
N VAL A 186 10.92 0.64 36.30
CA VAL A 186 10.33 1.89 35.78
C VAL A 186 10.75 2.19 34.33
N ALA A 187 12.01 1.92 33.97
CA ALA A 187 12.54 2.23 32.64
C ALA A 187 12.05 1.25 31.56
N LEU A 188 11.92 -0.04 31.89
CA LEU A 188 11.55 -1.08 30.92
C LEU A 188 10.15 -0.85 30.33
N PRO A 189 9.09 -0.54 31.11
CA PRO A 189 7.76 -0.25 30.55
C PRO A 189 7.76 1.02 29.68
N ALA A 190 8.54 2.03 30.05
CA ALA A 190 8.66 3.27 29.27
C ALA A 190 9.35 3.03 27.91
N LEU A 191 10.41 2.22 27.88
CA LEU A 191 11.09 1.82 26.65
C LEU A 191 10.20 0.94 25.77
N ILE A 192 9.45 -0.01 26.37
CA ILE A 192 8.48 -0.84 25.63
C ILE A 192 7.37 0.04 25.05
N ALA A 193 6.83 0.99 25.82
CA ALA A 193 5.80 1.92 25.34
C ALA A 193 6.33 2.84 24.23
N ALA A 194 7.55 3.37 24.38
CA ALA A 194 8.21 4.19 23.37
C ALA A 194 8.46 3.39 22.09
N TRP A 195 8.92 2.15 22.20
CA TRP A 195 9.12 1.25 21.08
C TRP A 195 7.79 0.91 20.37
N ILE A 196 6.72 0.60 21.11
CA ILE A 196 5.39 0.36 20.55
C ILE A 196 4.85 1.61 19.84
N VAL A 197 5.02 2.80 20.43
CA VAL A 197 4.59 4.07 19.81
C VAL A 197 5.41 4.38 18.57
N TRP A 198 6.73 4.16 18.61
CA TRP A 198 7.62 4.32 17.46
C TRP A 198 7.26 3.37 16.33
N GLU A 199 7.04 2.09 16.63
CA GLU A 199 6.66 1.07 15.63
C GLU A 199 5.29 1.38 15.02
N ARG A 200 4.30 1.79 15.84
CA ARG A 200 2.98 2.23 15.33
C ARG A 200 3.06 3.49 14.48
N ARG A 201 3.87 4.47 14.88
CA ARG A 201 4.10 5.69 14.09
C ARG A 201 4.85 5.39 12.81
N ARG A 202 5.77 4.43 12.80
CA ARG A 202 6.53 4.00 11.62
C ARG A 202 5.63 3.29 10.62
N VAL A 203 4.79 2.36 11.07
CA VAL A 203 3.79 1.70 10.21
C VAL A 203 2.80 2.71 9.62
N ALA A 204 2.41 3.73 10.40
CA ALA A 204 1.57 4.82 9.90
C ALA A 204 2.31 5.77 8.94
N ALA A 205 3.55 6.17 9.26
CA ALA A 205 4.35 7.10 8.47
C ALA A 205 4.85 6.49 7.15
N GLY A 206 5.14 5.18 7.14
CA GLY A 206 5.43 4.44 5.91
C GLY A 206 4.27 4.40 4.91
N ASP A 207 3.03 4.64 5.38
CA ASP A 207 1.84 4.75 4.53
C ASP A 207 1.50 6.22 4.18
N GLU A 208 1.95 7.21 4.98
CA GLU A 208 1.71 8.65 4.77
C GLU A 208 2.69 9.30 3.77
N ASP A 209 3.97 8.89 3.71
CA ASP A 209 4.95 9.45 2.76
C ASP A 209 4.75 8.95 1.31
N ALA A 210 3.86 7.97 1.10
CA ALA A 210 3.41 7.62 -0.23
C ALA A 210 2.32 8.63 -0.66
N PRO A 211 2.52 9.42 -1.74
CA PRO A 211 1.54 10.41 -2.19
C PRO A 211 0.14 9.81 -2.22
N SER A 212 -0.86 10.46 -1.60
CA SER A 212 -2.25 9.96 -1.42
C SER A 212 -2.85 9.34 -2.70
N PRO A 213 -3.86 8.43 -2.65
CA PRO A 213 -4.35 7.73 -3.85
C PRO A 213 -4.83 8.72 -4.90
N GLY A 214 -5.44 9.80 -4.43
CA GLY A 214 -5.80 10.92 -5.25
C GLY A 214 -4.60 11.62 -5.85
N ALA A 215 -3.41 11.69 -5.27
CA ALA A 215 -2.27 12.32 -5.94
C ALA A 215 -1.93 11.57 -7.22
N ILE A 216 -1.39 10.34 -7.18
CA ILE A 216 -0.98 9.62 -8.40
C ILE A 216 -2.16 9.40 -9.37
N ALA A 217 -3.36 9.06 -8.88
CA ALA A 217 -4.53 8.91 -9.73
C ALA A 217 -5.09 10.25 -10.27
N ARG A 218 -4.83 11.40 -9.63
CA ARG A 218 -5.08 12.74 -10.20
C ARG A 218 -3.98 13.17 -11.18
N TRP A 219 -2.77 12.62 -11.09
CA TRP A 219 -1.63 12.94 -11.96
C TRP A 219 -1.58 12.09 -13.21
N LEU A 220 -2.18 10.89 -13.18
CA LEU A 220 -2.50 10.19 -14.39
C LEU A 220 -3.61 11.00 -15.07
N PRO A 221 -3.47 11.43 -16.33
CA PRO A 221 -4.62 11.88 -17.11
C PRO A 221 -5.73 10.84 -17.04
N GLU A 222 -6.93 11.14 -17.57
CA GLU A 222 -7.96 10.13 -17.86
C GLU A 222 -7.41 9.08 -18.83
N THR A 223 -6.46 8.30 -18.34
CA THR A 223 -5.96 7.08 -18.90
C THR A 223 -7.21 6.22 -18.90
N PRO A 224 -7.53 5.55 -20.02
CA PRO A 224 -8.61 4.57 -20.01
C PRO A 224 -8.35 3.70 -18.79
N GLY A 225 -9.22 3.81 -17.79
CA GLY A 225 -9.01 3.17 -16.51
C GLY A 225 -8.73 1.70 -16.75
N LEU A 226 -8.09 1.01 -15.82
CA LEU A 226 -7.89 -0.43 -15.94
C LEU A 226 -9.24 -1.12 -16.21
N VAL A 227 -9.54 -1.44 -17.47
CA VAL A 227 -10.85 -1.89 -17.91
C VAL A 227 -10.77 -3.41 -18.05
N LEU A 228 -11.09 -4.10 -16.96
CA LEU A 228 -11.12 -5.56 -16.91
C LEU A 228 -12.57 -6.07 -16.95
N PHE A 229 -12.70 -7.37 -17.25
CA PHE A 229 -13.97 -8.11 -17.26
C PHE A 229 -14.97 -7.55 -18.28
N THR A 230 -14.48 -7.14 -19.45
CA THR A 230 -15.32 -6.54 -20.50
C THR A 230 -15.94 -7.56 -21.44
N SER A 231 -15.40 -8.78 -21.46
CA SER A 231 -15.88 -9.82 -22.35
C SER A 231 -17.37 -10.11 -22.12
N LEU A 232 -18.09 -10.36 -23.21
CA LEU A 232 -19.53 -10.65 -23.16
C LEU A 232 -19.85 -11.86 -22.27
N ALA A 233 -18.96 -12.86 -22.27
CA ALA A 233 -19.09 -14.05 -21.43
C ALA A 233 -19.04 -13.70 -19.93
N VAL A 234 -18.10 -12.84 -19.52
CA VAL A 234 -18.02 -12.39 -18.13
C VAL A 234 -19.22 -11.53 -17.78
N ARG A 235 -19.63 -10.60 -18.64
CA ARG A 235 -20.83 -9.78 -18.40
C ARG A 235 -22.09 -10.62 -18.17
N ARG A 236 -22.33 -11.64 -19.00
CA ARG A 236 -23.44 -12.59 -18.80
C ARG A 236 -23.33 -13.33 -17.47
N SER A 237 -22.12 -13.70 -17.07
CA SER A 237 -21.86 -14.36 -15.79
C SER A 237 -22.13 -13.43 -14.59
N LEU A 238 -21.72 -12.16 -14.67
CA LEU A 238 -22.03 -11.15 -13.66
C LEU A 238 -23.54 -10.87 -13.57
N GLU A 239 -24.23 -10.81 -14.70
CA GLU A 239 -25.70 -10.70 -14.75
C GLU A 239 -26.39 -11.93 -14.15
N GLN A 240 -25.83 -13.12 -14.31
CA GLN A 240 -26.32 -14.35 -13.68
C GLN A 240 -26.14 -14.31 -12.16
N LEU A 241 -25.05 -13.72 -11.65
CA LEU A 241 -24.87 -13.54 -10.20
C LEU A 241 -25.94 -12.64 -9.57
N ARG A 242 -26.56 -11.75 -10.34
CA ARG A 242 -27.71 -10.96 -9.89
C ARG A 242 -28.98 -11.80 -9.70
N ARG A 243 -29.08 -13.00 -10.29
CA ARG A 243 -30.32 -13.78 -10.27
C ARG A 243 -30.71 -14.10 -8.83
N PRO A 244 -31.96 -13.82 -8.44
CA PRO A 244 -32.46 -14.16 -7.11
C PRO A 244 -32.33 -15.66 -6.85
N LEU A 245 -31.85 -16.03 -5.65
CA LEU A 245 -31.89 -17.41 -5.23
C LEU A 245 -33.30 -17.78 -4.82
N ARG A 246 -33.72 -19.01 -5.16
CA ARG A 246 -34.91 -19.62 -4.58
C ARG A 246 -34.50 -20.21 -3.23
N ILE A 247 -34.89 -19.54 -2.16
CA ILE A 247 -34.67 -20.05 -0.81
C ILE A 247 -35.98 -20.69 -0.36
N ARG A 248 -35.91 -21.96 0.03
CA ARG A 248 -37.00 -22.64 0.73
C ARG A 248 -37.09 -22.03 2.12
N LEU A 249 -38.14 -21.23 2.34
CA LEU A 249 -38.38 -20.65 3.65
C LEU A 249 -38.80 -21.77 4.61
N ARG A 250 -38.51 -21.63 5.91
CA ARG A 250 -39.08 -22.53 6.93
C ARG A 250 -40.59 -22.36 7.12
N ARG A 251 -41.21 -21.46 6.35
CA ARG A 251 -42.65 -21.24 6.36
C ARG A 251 -43.32 -22.31 5.52
N LEU A 252 -44.24 -23.04 6.14
CA LEU A 252 -45.06 -24.02 5.47
C LEU A 252 -46.03 -23.29 4.51
N ASP A 253 -46.04 -23.67 3.25
CA ASP A 253 -47.13 -23.30 2.34
C ASP A 253 -48.32 -24.19 2.72
N VAL A 254 -49.14 -23.68 3.64
CA VAL A 254 -50.26 -24.41 4.24
C VAL A 254 -51.19 -24.91 3.14
N ARG A 255 -51.47 -24.09 2.13
CA ARG A 255 -52.41 -24.46 1.05
C ARG A 255 -51.86 -25.60 0.21
N ARG A 256 -50.61 -25.49 -0.28
CA ARG A 256 -49.99 -26.58 -1.05
C ARG A 256 -49.82 -27.85 -0.22
N SER A 257 -49.45 -27.72 1.06
CA SER A 257 -49.27 -28.86 1.96
C SER A 257 -50.58 -29.61 2.21
N VAL A 258 -51.68 -28.88 2.44
CA VAL A 258 -53.02 -29.46 2.62
C VAL A 258 -53.47 -30.15 1.34
N CYS A 259 -53.35 -29.50 0.18
CA CYS A 259 -53.70 -30.13 -1.09
C CYS A 259 -52.88 -31.39 -1.38
N ALA A 260 -51.57 -31.35 -1.18
CA ALA A 260 -50.69 -32.50 -1.39
C ALA A 260 -50.98 -33.65 -0.40
N THR A 261 -51.31 -33.31 0.85
CA THR A 261 -51.70 -34.30 1.88
C THR A 261 -53.04 -34.94 1.54
N ALA A 262 -54.02 -34.14 1.10
CA ALA A 262 -55.33 -34.65 0.66
C ALA A 262 -55.19 -35.56 -0.56
N GLN A 263 -54.38 -35.16 -1.55
CA GLN A 263 -54.08 -35.98 -2.73
C GLN A 263 -53.32 -37.26 -2.42
N ALA A 264 -52.51 -37.27 -1.35
CA ALA A 264 -51.80 -38.44 -0.87
C ALA A 264 -52.64 -39.34 0.07
N GLY A 265 -53.97 -39.21 0.06
CA GLY A 265 -54.87 -40.03 0.89
C GLY A 265 -54.73 -39.78 2.39
N GLY A 266 -54.34 -38.56 2.78
CA GLY A 266 -54.16 -38.18 4.19
C GLY A 266 -52.74 -38.33 4.72
N VAL A 267 -51.80 -38.89 3.95
CA VAL A 267 -50.38 -38.95 4.34
C VAL A 267 -49.76 -37.55 4.25
N PRO A 268 -49.19 -36.99 5.35
CA PRO A 268 -48.66 -35.63 5.37
C PRO A 268 -47.58 -35.38 4.31
N ARG A 269 -47.83 -34.43 3.39
CA ARG A 269 -46.89 -33.95 2.38
C ARG A 269 -46.66 -32.46 2.56
N LEU A 270 -45.60 -32.11 3.29
CA LEU A 270 -45.28 -30.72 3.63
C LEU A 270 -44.56 -30.01 2.48
N HIS A 271 -45.22 -29.02 1.90
CA HIS A 271 -44.65 -28.08 0.94
C HIS A 271 -44.32 -26.78 1.66
N PHE A 272 -43.08 -26.33 1.53
CA PHE A 272 -42.65 -25.06 2.11
C PHE A 272 -42.62 -23.99 1.04
N GLU A 273 -42.85 -22.75 1.43
CA GLU A 273 -42.86 -21.61 0.52
C GLU A 273 -41.44 -21.38 -0.04
N GLU A 274 -41.33 -21.28 -1.36
CA GLU A 274 -40.10 -20.86 -2.02
C GLU A 274 -40.21 -19.39 -2.36
N ARG A 275 -39.34 -18.56 -1.77
CA ARG A 275 -39.25 -17.14 -2.10
C ARG A 275 -37.99 -16.88 -2.90
N ARG A 276 -38.13 -16.08 -3.96
CA ARG A 276 -37.01 -15.49 -4.67
C ARG A 276 -36.46 -14.33 -3.84
N VAL A 277 -35.25 -14.47 -3.33
CA VAL A 277 -34.56 -13.44 -2.56
C VAL A 277 -33.37 -12.95 -3.38
N ALA A 278 -33.34 -11.66 -3.67
CA ALA A 278 -32.14 -11.04 -4.23
C ALA A 278 -31.06 -11.08 -3.15
N LEU A 279 -29.90 -11.69 -3.46
CA LEU A 279 -28.79 -11.72 -2.53
C LEU A 279 -27.90 -10.50 -2.75
N ASP A 280 -27.55 -9.85 -1.66
CA ASP A 280 -26.48 -8.86 -1.66
C ASP A 280 -25.16 -9.56 -2.01
N CYS A 281 -24.36 -8.91 -2.84
CA CYS A 281 -23.02 -9.37 -3.17
C CYS A 281 -22.01 -8.57 -2.34
N VAL A 282 -21.23 -9.25 -1.53
CA VAL A 282 -20.15 -8.64 -0.76
C VAL A 282 -18.84 -9.02 -1.43
N VAL A 283 -18.11 -8.03 -1.92
CA VAL A 283 -16.76 -8.22 -2.46
C VAL A 283 -15.79 -7.81 -1.36
N LEU A 284 -15.03 -8.79 -0.84
CA LEU A 284 -13.99 -8.55 0.15
C LEU A 284 -12.63 -8.75 -0.50
N VAL A 285 -11.79 -7.73 -0.44
CA VAL A 285 -10.51 -7.69 -1.16
C VAL A 285 -9.36 -7.63 -0.18
N GLU A 286 -8.42 -8.55 -0.29
CA GLU A 286 -7.14 -8.48 0.41
C GLU A 286 -6.25 -7.46 -0.30
N ARG A 287 -5.77 -6.47 0.43
CA ARG A 287 -4.93 -5.40 -0.09
C ARG A 287 -3.61 -5.37 0.66
N ALA A 288 -2.52 -5.78 0.00
CA ALA A 288 -1.17 -5.69 0.57
C ALA A 288 -0.66 -4.24 0.57
N GLY A 289 -1.07 -3.46 -0.43
CA GLY A 289 -0.63 -2.09 -0.60
C GLY A 289 -1.54 -1.30 -1.53
N ARG A 290 -1.25 -0.02 -1.67
CA ARG A 290 -2.09 0.89 -2.48
C ARG A 290 -2.06 0.55 -3.97
N THR A 291 -0.95 0.02 -4.45
CA THR A 291 -0.74 -0.37 -5.85
C THR A 291 -0.75 -1.89 -6.07
N ASP A 292 -1.39 -2.61 -5.15
CA ASP A 292 -1.62 -4.05 -5.25
C ASP A 292 -2.51 -4.36 -6.47
N HIS A 293 -1.98 -5.12 -7.42
CA HIS A 293 -2.67 -5.50 -8.65
C HIS A 293 -3.84 -6.45 -8.39
N VAL A 294 -3.76 -7.29 -7.35
CA VAL A 294 -4.86 -8.16 -6.93
C VAL A 294 -5.98 -7.31 -6.33
N ALA A 295 -5.64 -6.28 -5.56
CA ALA A 295 -6.65 -5.38 -5.03
C ALA A 295 -7.37 -4.60 -6.14
N ALA A 296 -6.64 -4.13 -7.15
CA ALA A 296 -7.22 -3.46 -8.30
C ALA A 296 -8.15 -4.38 -9.11
N LEU A 297 -7.81 -5.66 -9.25
CA LEU A 297 -8.71 -6.66 -9.83
C LEU A 297 -10.04 -6.74 -9.06
N GLY A 298 -9.99 -6.79 -7.73
CA GLY A 298 -11.18 -6.83 -6.88
C GLY A 298 -12.04 -5.56 -7.00
N VAL A 299 -11.41 -4.38 -7.09
CA VAL A 299 -12.09 -3.11 -7.36
C VAL A 299 -12.81 -3.14 -8.71
N GLN A 300 -12.14 -3.62 -9.76
CA GLN A 300 -12.74 -3.73 -11.10
C GLN A 300 -13.91 -4.72 -11.13
N LEU A 301 -13.76 -5.87 -10.46
CA LEU A 301 -14.85 -6.84 -10.32
C LEU A 301 -16.07 -6.22 -9.61
N ALA A 302 -15.85 -5.52 -8.50
CA ALA A 302 -16.91 -4.84 -7.77
C ALA A 302 -17.60 -3.76 -8.63
N GLY A 303 -16.82 -2.98 -9.39
CA GLY A 303 -17.36 -2.01 -10.36
C GLY A 303 -18.26 -2.68 -11.40
N ARG A 304 -17.78 -3.75 -12.03
CA ARG A 304 -18.50 -4.47 -13.08
C ARG A 304 -19.76 -5.18 -12.59
N LEU A 305 -19.75 -5.71 -11.37
CA LEU A 305 -20.97 -6.23 -10.74
C LEU A 305 -22.01 -5.12 -10.50
N ARG A 306 -21.60 -3.91 -10.09
CA ARG A 306 -22.53 -2.77 -9.96
C ARG A 306 -23.08 -2.33 -11.30
N GLU A 307 -22.24 -2.26 -12.32
CA GLU A 307 -22.68 -1.94 -13.69
C GLU A 307 -23.66 -2.99 -14.25
N ALA A 308 -23.52 -4.26 -13.85
CA ALA A 308 -24.51 -5.30 -14.12
C ALA A 308 -25.80 -5.17 -13.28
N GLY A 309 -25.89 -4.16 -12.41
CA GLY A 309 -27.03 -3.87 -11.55
C GLY A 309 -27.13 -4.77 -10.32
N ALA A 310 -26.03 -5.42 -9.90
CA ALA A 310 -26.01 -6.16 -8.64
C ALA A 310 -25.84 -5.19 -7.44
N PRO A 311 -26.53 -5.43 -6.31
CA PRO A 311 -26.27 -4.71 -5.07
C PRO A 311 -24.93 -5.16 -4.49
N VAL A 312 -23.87 -4.38 -4.72
CA VAL A 312 -22.50 -4.74 -4.32
C VAL A 312 -22.00 -3.85 -3.20
N MET A 313 -21.60 -4.47 -2.09
CA MET A 313 -20.84 -3.82 -1.03
C MET A 313 -19.37 -4.24 -1.13
N HIS A 314 -18.47 -3.25 -1.21
CA HIS A 314 -17.04 -3.47 -1.34
C HIS A 314 -16.34 -3.21 -0.01
N TYR A 315 -15.53 -4.18 0.42
CA TYR A 315 -14.73 -4.10 1.62
C TYR A 315 -13.29 -4.46 1.29
N GLU A 316 -12.35 -3.84 2.00
CA GLU A 316 -10.93 -4.13 1.94
C GLU A 316 -10.40 -4.51 3.32
N PHE A 317 -9.37 -5.35 3.37
CA PHE A 317 -8.54 -5.57 4.56
C PHE A 317 -7.08 -5.64 4.16
N SER A 318 -6.17 -5.34 5.09
CA SER A 318 -4.72 -5.35 4.84
C SER A 318 -3.99 -6.24 5.82
N GLY A 319 -3.31 -7.27 5.30
CA GLY A 319 -2.52 -8.25 6.06
C GLY A 319 -3.35 -9.22 6.92
N SER A 320 -4.25 -8.70 7.76
CA SER A 320 -5.13 -9.46 8.64
C SER A 320 -6.59 -9.13 8.38
N PRO A 321 -7.48 -10.13 8.28
CA PRO A 321 -8.90 -9.91 8.07
C PRO A 321 -9.63 -9.42 9.32
N ALA A 322 -8.95 -9.34 10.48
CA ALA A 322 -9.56 -8.97 11.76
C ALA A 322 -10.32 -7.63 11.72
N LEU A 323 -9.85 -6.70 10.90
CA LEU A 323 -10.52 -5.43 10.62
C LEU A 323 -10.75 -5.31 9.13
N VAL A 324 -12.00 -5.08 8.75
CA VAL A 324 -12.40 -4.81 7.37
C VAL A 324 -12.90 -3.37 7.25
N THR A 325 -12.58 -2.73 6.14
CA THR A 325 -12.95 -1.35 5.88
C THR A 325 -13.88 -1.31 4.68
N ARG A 326 -15.07 -0.74 4.85
CA ARG A 326 -15.99 -0.49 3.74
C ARG A 326 -15.41 0.58 2.82
N ILE A 327 -15.51 0.36 1.51
CA ILE A 327 -15.14 1.34 0.49
C ILE A 327 -16.42 1.89 -0.13
N GLU A 328 -16.64 3.19 0.02
CA GLU A 328 -17.83 3.81 -0.57
C GLU A 328 -17.74 3.85 -2.10
N PRO A 329 -18.84 3.53 -2.81
CA PRO A 329 -18.88 3.54 -4.26
C PRO A 329 -18.68 4.96 -4.80
N GLY A 330 -17.97 5.09 -5.91
CA GLY A 330 -17.71 6.37 -6.59
C GLY A 330 -16.55 7.16 -5.97
N SER A 331 -16.59 7.43 -4.67
CA SER A 331 -15.54 8.22 -3.99
C SER A 331 -14.27 7.41 -3.70
N GLY A 332 -14.40 6.09 -3.56
CA GLY A 332 -13.30 5.24 -3.09
C GLY A 332 -12.87 5.52 -1.64
N THR A 333 -13.64 6.32 -0.91
CA THR A 333 -13.32 6.68 0.48
C THR A 333 -13.47 5.48 1.40
N ARG A 334 -12.48 5.33 2.28
CA ARG A 334 -12.47 4.31 3.32
C ARG A 334 -13.37 4.72 4.49
N GLY A 335 -14.35 3.89 4.80
CA GLY A 335 -15.17 4.01 6.00
C GLY A 335 -14.40 3.64 7.27
N ALA A 336 -15.09 3.69 8.42
CA ALA A 336 -14.51 3.20 9.65
C ALA A 336 -14.22 1.69 9.58
N PRO A 337 -13.09 1.20 10.13
CA PRO A 337 -12.82 -0.23 10.21
C PRO A 337 -13.83 -0.92 11.12
N VAL A 338 -14.28 -2.11 10.71
CA VAL A 338 -15.26 -2.94 11.38
C VAL A 338 -14.63 -4.31 11.69
N PRO A 339 -14.82 -4.88 12.88
CA PRO A 339 -14.37 -6.24 13.19
C PRO A 339 -14.98 -7.27 12.23
N PHE A 340 -14.20 -8.29 11.84
CA PHE A 340 -14.62 -9.32 10.88
C PHE A 340 -15.91 -10.03 11.32
N GLU A 341 -16.05 -10.31 12.62
CA GLU A 341 -17.22 -10.89 13.27
C GLU A 341 -18.49 -10.14 12.88
N ARG A 342 -18.43 -8.82 13.10
CA ARG A 342 -19.57 -7.92 12.95
C ARG A 342 -19.87 -7.73 11.48
N PHE A 343 -18.83 -7.68 10.64
CA PHE A 343 -18.97 -7.68 9.19
C PHE A 343 -19.69 -8.94 8.70
N ALA A 344 -19.24 -10.14 9.10
CA ALA A 344 -19.85 -11.40 8.71
C ALA A 344 -21.31 -11.48 9.15
N PHE A 345 -21.60 -11.12 10.41
CA PHE A 345 -22.97 -11.13 10.93
C PHE A 345 -23.90 -10.12 10.23
N SER A 346 -23.39 -8.93 9.89
CA SER A 346 -24.17 -7.93 9.15
C SER A 346 -24.55 -8.39 7.74
N HIS A 347 -23.81 -9.36 7.20
CA HIS A 347 -23.93 -9.89 5.84
C HIS A 347 -24.23 -11.39 5.80
N ALA A 348 -24.86 -11.94 6.85
CA ALA A 348 -25.11 -13.37 7.02
C ALA A 348 -26.04 -14.03 5.96
N ARG A 349 -26.47 -13.28 4.95
CA ARG A 349 -27.23 -13.80 3.81
C ARG A 349 -26.63 -13.40 2.47
N ALA A 350 -25.54 -12.64 2.48
CA ALA A 350 -24.89 -12.20 1.28
C ALA A 350 -24.10 -13.34 0.63
N ARG A 351 -23.84 -13.17 -0.67
CA ARG A 351 -22.81 -13.92 -1.38
C ARG A 351 -21.49 -13.21 -1.17
N LEU A 352 -20.53 -13.88 -0.50
CA LEU A 352 -19.18 -13.37 -0.31
C LEU A 352 -18.29 -13.78 -1.49
N LEU A 353 -17.74 -12.79 -2.19
CA LEU A 353 -16.68 -12.93 -3.18
C LEU A 353 -15.39 -12.41 -2.56
N LEU A 354 -14.55 -13.34 -2.09
CA LEU A 354 -13.26 -13.02 -1.47
C LEU A 354 -12.15 -13.02 -2.53
N VAL A 355 -11.62 -11.85 -2.87
CA VAL A 355 -10.47 -11.69 -3.77
C VAL A 355 -9.20 -11.64 -2.93
N SER A 356 -8.55 -12.78 -2.77
CA SER A 356 -7.44 -12.96 -1.84
C SER A 356 -6.65 -14.21 -2.17
N SER A 357 -5.41 -14.28 -1.66
CA SER A 357 -4.65 -15.54 -1.62
C SER A 357 -5.18 -16.53 -0.57
N GLY A 358 -6.05 -16.08 0.33
CA GLY A 358 -6.58 -16.84 1.47
C GLY A 358 -5.59 -17.00 2.63
N ASN A 359 -4.30 -16.74 2.43
CA ASN A 359 -3.24 -16.93 3.43
C ASN A 359 -3.48 -16.13 4.73
N ALA A 360 -4.06 -14.93 4.62
CA ALA A 360 -4.35 -14.07 5.77
C ALA A 360 -5.38 -14.67 6.75
N PHE A 361 -6.15 -15.67 6.34
CA PHE A 361 -7.15 -16.35 7.19
C PHE A 361 -6.60 -17.59 7.89
N LEU A 362 -5.43 -18.07 7.47
CA LEU A 362 -4.81 -19.24 8.05
C LEU A 362 -4.10 -18.88 9.35
N ASP A 363 -4.23 -19.75 10.34
CA ASP A 363 -3.34 -19.73 11.49
C ASP A 363 -1.94 -20.17 11.02
N PRO A 364 -0.88 -19.37 11.22
CA PRO A 364 0.46 -19.68 10.74
C PRO A 364 1.04 -20.97 11.33
N ARG A 365 0.53 -21.45 12.47
CA ARG A 365 1.00 -22.69 13.11
C ARG A 365 0.29 -23.92 12.57
N THR A 366 -1.02 -23.84 12.37
CA THR A 366 -1.82 -25.00 11.95
C THR A 366 -2.05 -25.07 10.45
N LEU A 367 -1.82 -23.95 9.73
CA LEU A 367 -2.15 -23.75 8.32
C LEU A 367 -3.62 -24.07 8.00
N ALA A 368 -4.48 -24.03 9.01
CA ALA A 368 -5.92 -24.19 8.89
C ALA A 368 -6.61 -22.84 9.09
N LEU A 369 -7.82 -22.70 8.56
CA LEU A 369 -8.69 -21.59 8.93
C LEU A 369 -8.90 -21.61 10.44
N SER A 370 -8.65 -20.48 11.10
CA SER A 370 -8.94 -20.34 12.52
C SER A 370 -10.42 -20.68 12.78
N LYS A 371 -10.72 -21.27 13.95
CA LYS A 371 -12.10 -21.56 14.36
C LYS A 371 -12.98 -20.31 14.21
N PHE A 372 -12.43 -19.18 14.61
CA PHE A 372 -13.06 -17.88 14.51
C PHE A 372 -13.43 -17.51 13.05
N HIS A 373 -12.47 -17.58 12.12
CA HIS A 373 -12.73 -17.27 10.71
C HIS A 373 -13.70 -18.26 10.07
N ARG A 374 -13.63 -19.54 10.45
CA ARG A 374 -14.58 -20.57 9.96
C ARG A 374 -16.01 -20.23 10.35
N GLU A 375 -16.26 -19.97 11.63
CA GLU A 375 -17.60 -19.62 12.13
C GLU A 375 -18.14 -18.33 11.49
N ALA A 376 -17.26 -17.35 11.24
CA ALA A 376 -17.64 -16.13 10.54
C ALA A 376 -17.94 -16.38 9.05
N LEU A 377 -17.19 -17.24 8.36
CA LEU A 377 -17.44 -17.60 6.97
C LEU A 377 -18.73 -18.42 6.81
N ASP A 378 -19.05 -19.29 7.77
CA ASP A 378 -20.29 -20.07 7.82
C ASP A 378 -21.53 -19.19 7.95
N ALA A 379 -21.37 -17.93 8.37
CA ALA A 379 -22.47 -16.97 8.41
C ALA A 379 -22.96 -16.58 7.02
N PHE A 380 -22.14 -16.64 5.97
CA PHE A 380 -22.54 -16.20 4.63
C PHE A 380 -23.36 -17.28 3.90
N ALA A 381 -24.26 -16.86 2.99
CA ALA A 381 -25.08 -17.80 2.22
C ALA A 381 -24.24 -18.63 1.24
N GLN A 382 -23.24 -17.99 0.63
CA GLN A 382 -22.29 -18.62 -0.28
C GLN A 382 -20.95 -17.90 -0.15
N VAL A 383 -19.86 -18.65 -0.05
CA VAL A 383 -18.49 -18.12 -0.02
C VAL A 383 -17.72 -18.59 -1.23
N TYR A 384 -17.18 -17.65 -1.99
CA TYR A 384 -16.29 -17.90 -3.12
C TYR A 384 -14.94 -17.27 -2.84
N LEU A 385 -13.87 -18.08 -2.89
CA LEU A 385 -12.50 -17.58 -2.90
C LEU A 385 -12.06 -17.43 -4.36
N LEU A 386 -11.96 -16.19 -4.81
CA LEU A 386 -11.37 -15.82 -6.09
C LEU A 386 -9.87 -15.73 -5.91
N SER A 387 -9.20 -16.88 -6.00
CA SER A 387 -7.75 -16.95 -5.85
C SER A 387 -7.12 -16.35 -7.11
N PRO A 388 -6.22 -15.36 -6.98
CA PRO A 388 -5.46 -14.92 -8.13
C PRO A 388 -4.63 -16.08 -8.67
N ALA A 389 -4.25 -17.10 -7.89
CA ALA A 389 -3.43 -18.23 -8.34
C ALA A 389 -4.07 -19.59 -7.93
N PRO A 390 -5.20 -20.00 -8.55
CA PRO A 390 -5.83 -21.29 -8.25
C PRO A 390 -4.85 -22.43 -8.58
N ARG A 391 -4.59 -23.33 -7.63
CA ARG A 391 -3.53 -24.37 -7.73
C ARG A 391 -4.05 -25.80 -7.68
N ARG A 392 -5.35 -26.05 -7.89
CA ARG A 392 -5.92 -27.40 -7.75
C ARG A 392 -5.26 -28.45 -8.69
N SER A 393 -4.70 -28.02 -9.80
CA SER A 393 -3.86 -28.78 -10.73
C SER A 393 -2.50 -29.26 -10.18
N VAL A 394 -1.91 -28.58 -9.18
CA VAL A 394 -0.56 -28.91 -8.67
C VAL A 394 -0.57 -30.07 -7.66
N GLY A 395 -1.74 -30.42 -7.12
CA GLY A 395 -1.90 -31.55 -6.19
C GLY A 395 -1.43 -32.90 -6.75
N GLY A 396 -1.44 -33.06 -8.08
CA GLY A 396 -0.92 -34.26 -8.75
C GLY A 396 0.61 -34.33 -8.85
N ARG A 397 1.32 -33.20 -8.83
CA ARG A 397 2.78 -33.13 -9.06
C ARG A 397 3.61 -32.78 -7.82
N LEU A 398 2.99 -32.19 -6.79
CA LEU A 398 3.64 -31.83 -5.51
C LEU A 398 4.16 -33.02 -4.70
N ARG A 399 3.79 -34.25 -5.05
CA ARG A 399 4.27 -35.45 -4.34
C ARG A 399 5.72 -35.84 -4.65
N GLN A 400 6.36 -35.25 -5.68
CA GLN A 400 7.68 -35.71 -6.14
C GLN A 400 8.82 -34.69 -6.15
N GLY A 401 8.64 -33.41 -5.79
CA GLY A 401 9.80 -32.51 -5.74
C GLY A 401 9.52 -31.12 -5.17
N GLY A 402 10.12 -30.84 -4.00
CA GLY A 402 10.70 -29.55 -3.58
C GLY A 402 9.95 -28.22 -3.84
N ALA A 403 8.63 -28.21 -4.05
CA ALA A 403 7.93 -26.95 -4.27
C ALA A 403 7.98 -26.07 -3.01
N GLY A 404 8.18 -24.76 -3.23
CA GLY A 404 8.45 -23.78 -2.18
C GLY A 404 7.28 -23.53 -1.22
N GLU A 405 7.62 -22.93 -0.09
CA GLU A 405 6.72 -22.74 1.05
C GLU A 405 5.51 -21.84 0.75
N ALA A 406 5.65 -20.79 -0.07
CA ALA A 406 4.54 -19.86 -0.34
C ALA A 406 3.46 -20.48 -1.24
N ALA A 407 3.87 -21.26 -2.24
CA ALA A 407 3.04 -22.13 -3.05
C ALA A 407 2.32 -23.18 -2.25
N PHE A 408 3.08 -23.82 -1.37
CA PHE A 408 2.55 -24.79 -0.44
C PHE A 408 1.47 -24.12 0.43
N ARG A 409 1.75 -22.94 1.00
CA ARG A 409 0.80 -22.16 1.81
C ARG A 409 -0.43 -21.72 1.02
N ALA A 410 -0.28 -21.20 -0.20
CA ALA A 410 -1.42 -20.82 -1.05
C ALA A 410 -2.31 -22.03 -1.37
N GLY A 411 -1.71 -23.17 -1.72
CA GLY A 411 -2.46 -24.42 -1.91
C GLY A 411 -3.12 -24.92 -0.61
N MET A 412 -2.50 -24.69 0.55
CA MET A 412 -3.09 -24.97 1.85
C MET A 412 -4.29 -24.04 2.13
N ALA A 413 -4.21 -22.76 1.77
CA ALA A 413 -5.31 -21.83 1.92
C ALA A 413 -6.52 -22.29 1.12
N GLU A 414 -6.33 -22.59 -0.17
CA GLU A 414 -7.39 -23.09 -1.04
C GLU A 414 -8.02 -24.39 -0.53
N ARG A 415 -7.20 -25.32 -0.02
CA ARG A 415 -7.70 -26.54 0.63
C ARG A 415 -8.49 -26.24 1.90
N ALA A 416 -7.98 -25.36 2.75
CA ALA A 416 -8.63 -24.99 4.01
C ALA A 416 -9.99 -24.31 3.76
N PHE A 417 -10.07 -23.40 2.78
CA PHE A 417 -11.33 -22.81 2.32
C PHE A 417 -12.27 -23.87 1.74
N GLY A 418 -11.76 -24.78 0.89
CA GLY A 418 -12.54 -25.90 0.37
C GLY A 418 -13.13 -26.80 1.47
N HIS A 419 -12.35 -27.13 2.50
CA HIS A 419 -12.83 -27.91 3.65
C HIS A 419 -13.82 -27.16 4.54
N ALA A 420 -13.80 -25.82 4.52
CA ALA A 420 -14.80 -24.98 5.16
C ALA A 420 -16.03 -24.72 4.27
N GLY A 421 -16.20 -25.46 3.16
CA GLY A 421 -17.36 -25.34 2.27
C GLY A 421 -17.30 -24.14 1.32
N ALA A 422 -16.21 -23.36 1.32
CA ALA A 422 -16.03 -22.29 0.35
C ALA A 422 -15.63 -22.86 -1.02
N ARG A 423 -16.18 -22.27 -2.08
CA ARG A 423 -15.85 -22.63 -3.46
C ARG A 423 -14.65 -21.83 -3.91
N VAL A 424 -13.54 -22.51 -4.17
CA VAL A 424 -12.31 -21.88 -4.69
C VAL A 424 -12.35 -21.89 -6.20
N VAL A 425 -12.19 -20.72 -6.80
CA VAL A 425 -12.08 -20.55 -8.26
C VAL A 425 -10.95 -19.60 -8.61
N ALA A 426 -10.54 -19.61 -9.88
CA ALA A 426 -9.67 -18.59 -10.43
C ALA A 426 -10.27 -17.19 -10.33
N ALA A 427 -9.45 -16.18 -10.11
CA ALA A 427 -9.87 -14.78 -10.23
C ALA A 427 -9.88 -14.27 -11.69
N ASP A 428 -10.14 -15.16 -12.66
CA ASP A 428 -10.23 -14.86 -14.09
C ASP A 428 -11.66 -14.92 -14.63
N ALA A 429 -11.80 -14.70 -15.94
CA ALA A 429 -13.07 -14.74 -16.64
C ALA A 429 -13.77 -16.10 -16.50
N ALA A 430 -13.00 -17.20 -16.57
CA ALA A 430 -13.52 -18.55 -16.45
C ALA A 430 -13.97 -18.85 -15.02
N GLY A 431 -13.20 -18.42 -14.02
CA GLY A 431 -13.57 -18.55 -12.62
C GLY A 431 -14.82 -17.74 -12.24
N ILE A 432 -15.00 -16.54 -12.80
CA ILE A 432 -16.26 -15.79 -12.62
C ILE A 432 -17.44 -16.52 -13.27
N ALA A 433 -17.25 -17.09 -14.47
CA ALA A 433 -18.28 -17.89 -15.11
C ALA A 433 -18.62 -19.13 -14.28
N ALA A 434 -17.61 -19.77 -13.69
CA ALA A 434 -17.77 -20.90 -12.78
C ALA A 434 -18.53 -20.50 -11.51
N VAL A 435 -18.24 -19.33 -10.92
CA VAL A 435 -18.98 -18.77 -9.77
C VAL A 435 -20.43 -18.51 -10.13
N ALA A 436 -20.71 -17.95 -11.31
CA ALA A 436 -22.07 -17.72 -11.79
C ALA A 436 -22.85 -19.02 -11.99
N ALA A 437 -22.23 -20.03 -12.61
CA ALA A 437 -22.84 -21.35 -12.77
C ALA A 437 -23.12 -22.01 -11.42
N SER A 438 -22.13 -21.99 -10.52
CA SER A 438 -22.24 -22.53 -9.15
C SER A 438 -23.32 -21.83 -8.33
N ALA A 439 -23.44 -20.51 -8.48
CA ALA A 439 -24.41 -19.71 -7.76
C ALA A 439 -25.85 -20.06 -8.14
N LEU A 440 -26.06 -20.58 -9.36
CA LEU A 440 -27.36 -21.04 -9.85
C LEU A 440 -27.63 -22.52 -9.56
N ALA A 441 -26.58 -23.30 -9.30
CA ALA A 441 -26.71 -24.71 -8.95
C ALA A 441 -27.40 -24.87 -7.57
N PRO A 442 -28.26 -25.88 -7.40
CA PRO A 442 -28.85 -26.17 -6.10
C PRO A 442 -27.75 -26.49 -5.06
N PRO A 443 -27.93 -26.11 -3.79
CA PRO A 443 -26.97 -26.42 -2.73
C PRO A 443 -26.79 -27.95 -2.63
N GLY A 444 -25.54 -28.41 -2.67
CA GLY A 444 -25.16 -29.84 -2.65
C GLY A 444 -24.80 -30.43 -4.01
N ASP A 445 -25.03 -29.70 -5.11
CA ASP A 445 -24.46 -30.06 -6.41
C ASP A 445 -23.03 -29.50 -6.51
N ASP A 446 -22.08 -30.29 -6.04
CA ASP A 446 -20.63 -30.01 -6.10
C ASP A 446 -20.07 -30.30 -7.50
N GLY A 447 -20.82 -29.91 -8.54
CA GLY A 447 -20.46 -30.10 -9.94
C GLY A 447 -18.99 -29.79 -10.17
N ALA A 448 -18.28 -30.71 -10.82
CA ALA A 448 -16.86 -30.65 -11.06
C ALA A 448 -16.50 -29.30 -11.73
N LEU A 449 -15.90 -28.40 -10.94
CA LEU A 449 -15.38 -27.14 -11.44
C LEU A 449 -14.26 -27.44 -12.44
N ALA A 450 -14.41 -26.97 -13.69
CA ALA A 450 -13.44 -27.19 -14.75
C ALA A 450 -12.07 -26.59 -14.39
N ASP A 451 -11.01 -27.39 -14.55
CA ASP A 451 -9.67 -27.19 -14.00
C ASP A 451 -8.65 -26.73 -15.07
N GLU A 452 -9.00 -25.76 -15.91
CA GLU A 452 -8.16 -25.32 -17.04
C GLU A 452 -7.49 -23.96 -16.80
N THR A 453 -6.84 -23.76 -15.64
CA THR A 453 -6.00 -22.57 -15.45
C THR A 453 -4.54 -22.92 -15.77
N PRO A 454 -3.82 -22.14 -16.61
CA PRO A 454 -2.40 -22.40 -16.85
C PRO A 454 -1.60 -22.24 -15.55
N ASP A 455 -0.96 -23.32 -15.14
CA ASP A 455 -0.11 -23.37 -13.95
C ASP A 455 1.06 -22.39 -14.05
N LEU A 456 1.42 -21.75 -12.93
CA LEU A 456 2.77 -21.22 -12.81
C LEU A 456 3.72 -22.43 -12.89
N PRO A 457 4.73 -22.42 -13.78
CA PRO A 457 5.72 -23.48 -13.83
C PRO A 457 6.27 -23.75 -12.42
N ASP A 458 6.27 -25.00 -11.96
CA ASP A 458 6.72 -25.39 -10.60
C ASP A 458 8.12 -24.82 -10.26
N ARG A 459 8.96 -24.69 -11.29
CA ARG A 459 10.29 -24.08 -11.18
C ARG A 459 10.27 -22.57 -10.93
N LEU A 460 9.38 -21.84 -11.62
CA LEU A 460 9.20 -20.40 -11.39
C LEU A 460 8.70 -20.16 -9.97
N VAL A 461 7.75 -20.99 -9.53
CA VAL A 461 7.25 -20.98 -8.17
C VAL A 461 8.35 -21.27 -7.16
N SER A 462 9.14 -22.33 -7.34
CA SER A 462 10.24 -22.66 -6.43
C SER A 462 11.31 -21.57 -6.40
N ALA A 463 11.71 -21.03 -7.57
CA ALA A 463 12.68 -19.94 -7.64
C ALA A 463 12.18 -18.67 -6.93
N LEU A 464 10.91 -18.33 -7.07
CA LEU A 464 10.30 -17.20 -6.38
C LEU A 464 10.12 -17.51 -4.89
N ASP A 465 9.54 -18.63 -4.50
CA ASP A 465 9.21 -18.90 -3.09
C ASP A 465 10.42 -19.22 -2.22
N THR A 466 11.45 -19.87 -2.74
CA THR A 466 12.63 -20.23 -1.93
C THR A 466 13.53 -19.03 -1.73
N ARG A 467 13.64 -18.14 -2.73
CA ARG A 467 14.66 -17.08 -2.72
C ARG A 467 14.11 -15.67 -2.70
N LEU A 468 12.86 -15.44 -3.11
CA LEU A 468 12.25 -14.12 -3.01
C LEU A 468 11.97 -13.73 -1.55
N PRO A 469 11.46 -14.59 -0.64
CA PRO A 469 11.35 -14.24 0.77
C PRO A 469 12.70 -13.99 1.43
N LEU A 470 13.76 -14.71 1.04
CA LEU A 470 15.13 -14.43 1.51
C LEU A 470 15.59 -13.06 1.00
N TYR A 471 15.44 -12.81 -0.29
CA TYR A 471 15.75 -11.51 -0.89
C TYR A 471 14.92 -10.38 -0.27
N LEU A 472 13.62 -10.58 -0.05
CA LEU A 472 12.73 -9.62 0.57
C LEU A 472 13.00 -9.48 2.06
N ALA A 473 13.42 -10.49 2.79
CA ALA A 473 13.85 -10.34 4.18
C ALA A 473 15.19 -9.58 4.25
N GLU A 474 16.08 -9.79 3.27
CA GLU A 474 17.36 -9.08 3.14
C GLU A 474 17.20 -7.64 2.63
N HIS A 475 16.17 -7.36 1.84
CA HIS A 475 15.95 -6.06 1.17
C HIS A 475 14.69 -5.31 1.65
N ALA A 476 13.82 -5.92 2.45
CA ALA A 476 12.93 -5.22 3.37
C ALA A 476 13.82 -4.68 4.47
N LEU A 477 14.61 -3.66 4.12
CA LEU A 477 15.53 -2.89 4.95
C LEU A 477 15.56 -3.43 6.38
N PRO A 478 16.40 -4.46 6.67
CA PRO A 478 16.86 -4.62 8.04
C PRO A 478 17.38 -3.25 8.43
N SER A 479 16.92 -2.73 9.57
CA SER A 479 17.58 -1.60 10.23
C SER A 479 19.08 -1.85 10.09
N ALA A 480 19.80 -1.01 9.34
CA ALA A 480 21.23 -1.15 9.22
C ALA A 480 21.77 -1.22 10.65
N PRO A 481 22.41 -2.33 11.09
CA PRO A 481 23.26 -2.21 12.25
C PRO A 481 24.37 -1.27 11.81
N ASP A 482 24.44 -0.12 12.47
CA ASP A 482 25.36 0.98 12.20
C ASP A 482 26.80 0.65 12.64
N ASN A 483 27.25 -0.58 12.34
CA ASN A 483 28.60 -1.04 12.60
C ASN A 483 29.38 -0.93 11.29
N GLY A 484 30.01 0.22 11.10
CA GLY A 484 30.99 0.42 10.05
C GLY A 484 32.16 -0.56 10.22
N ALA A 485 32.25 -1.55 9.33
CA ALA A 485 33.47 -2.13 8.77
C ALA A 485 33.07 -3.30 7.85
N ASP A 486 33.13 -3.06 6.53
CA ASP A 486 33.50 -4.02 5.48
C ASP A 486 33.14 -5.51 5.66
N ALA A 487 31.91 -5.82 6.06
CA ALA A 487 31.34 -7.14 5.81
C ALA A 487 30.69 -7.07 4.43
N PRO A 488 31.27 -7.69 3.37
CA PRO A 488 30.50 -7.92 2.16
C PRO A 488 29.30 -8.75 2.58
N LEU A 489 28.13 -8.11 2.60
CA LEU A 489 26.86 -8.82 2.68
C LEU A 489 26.96 -9.90 1.62
N ALA A 490 27.07 -11.15 2.05
CA ALA A 490 27.00 -12.30 1.17
C ALA A 490 25.56 -12.33 0.64
N THR A 491 25.30 -11.46 -0.33
CA THR A 491 24.25 -11.67 -1.31
C THR A 491 24.45 -13.10 -1.76
N ALA A 492 23.51 -13.98 -1.47
CA ALA A 492 23.37 -15.19 -2.26
C ALA A 492 22.96 -14.72 -3.66
N GLU A 493 23.92 -14.12 -4.39
CA GLU A 493 23.71 -13.62 -5.73
C GLU A 493 23.25 -14.82 -6.53
N LEU A 494 22.01 -14.76 -7.00
CA LEU A 494 21.54 -15.69 -7.99
C LEU A 494 22.60 -15.74 -9.08
N SER A 495 23.14 -16.94 -9.34
CA SER A 495 24.12 -17.09 -10.40
C SER A 495 23.52 -16.60 -11.72
N ASN A 496 24.35 -16.13 -12.64
CA ASN A 496 23.88 -15.69 -13.96
C ASN A 496 23.05 -16.77 -14.68
N ALA A 497 23.34 -18.06 -14.41
CA ALA A 497 22.56 -19.19 -14.90
C ALA A 497 21.15 -19.23 -14.31
N GLU A 498 20.99 -19.07 -12.99
CA GLU A 498 19.70 -19.05 -12.31
C GLU A 498 18.86 -17.84 -12.72
N VAL A 499 19.48 -16.66 -12.85
CA VAL A 499 18.80 -15.46 -13.36
C VAL A 499 18.31 -15.69 -14.78
N SER A 500 19.13 -16.30 -15.64
CA SER A 500 18.75 -16.61 -17.03
C SER A 500 17.63 -17.64 -17.11
N GLU A 501 17.67 -18.67 -16.27
CA GLU A 501 16.60 -19.68 -16.17
C GLU A 501 15.29 -19.06 -15.65
N LEU A 502 15.36 -18.17 -14.66
CA LEU A 502 14.19 -17.44 -14.16
C LEU A 502 13.57 -16.57 -15.26
N VAL A 503 14.38 -15.84 -16.01
CA VAL A 503 13.91 -15.03 -17.14
C VAL A 503 13.28 -15.91 -18.23
N ALA A 504 13.87 -17.05 -18.55
CA ALA A 504 13.29 -18.02 -19.48
C ALA A 504 11.95 -18.57 -18.97
N SER A 505 11.85 -18.85 -17.67
CA SER A 505 10.62 -19.32 -17.02
C SER A 505 9.52 -18.25 -17.03
N LEU A 506 9.86 -16.99 -16.76
CA LEU A 506 8.94 -15.85 -16.89
C LEU A 506 8.47 -15.69 -18.34
N ARG A 507 9.35 -15.84 -19.32
CA ARG A 507 8.98 -15.80 -20.74
C ARG A 507 7.98 -16.91 -21.10
N GLY A 508 8.23 -18.14 -20.66
CA GLY A 508 7.31 -19.27 -20.84
C GLY A 508 5.96 -19.03 -20.14
N TYR A 509 5.99 -18.53 -18.90
CA TYR A 509 4.80 -18.21 -18.12
C TYR A 509 3.95 -17.11 -18.75
N MET A 510 4.55 -16.10 -19.38
CA MET A 510 3.79 -15.07 -20.09
C MET A 510 3.13 -15.59 -21.38
N GLY A 511 3.49 -16.77 -21.86
CA GLY A 511 2.86 -17.49 -22.97
C GLY A 511 3.14 -16.92 -24.36
N SER A 512 3.48 -15.64 -24.48
CA SER A 512 3.89 -15.01 -25.74
C SER A 512 5.03 -14.02 -25.55
N ARG A 513 5.79 -13.80 -26.62
CA ARG A 513 6.88 -12.82 -26.63
C ARG A 513 6.39 -11.40 -26.40
N ALA A 514 5.23 -11.05 -26.96
CA ALA A 514 4.60 -9.75 -26.76
C ALA A 514 4.18 -9.55 -25.28
N ALA A 515 3.59 -10.56 -24.64
CA ALA A 515 3.27 -10.54 -23.21
C ALA A 515 4.50 -10.39 -22.33
N PHE A 516 5.61 -11.04 -22.69
CA PHE A 516 6.88 -10.88 -22.01
C PHE A 516 7.47 -9.45 -22.14
N ARG A 517 7.32 -8.79 -23.30
CA ARG A 517 7.70 -7.37 -23.45
C ARG A 517 6.88 -6.47 -22.54
N LEU A 518 5.58 -6.69 -22.45
CA LEU A 518 4.71 -5.94 -21.54
C LEU A 518 5.16 -6.12 -20.09
N LEU A 519 5.37 -7.36 -19.64
CA LEU A 519 5.87 -7.64 -18.30
C LEU A 519 7.19 -6.90 -18.05
N THR A 520 8.11 -6.95 -19.01
CA THR A 520 9.41 -6.28 -18.90
C THR A 520 9.26 -4.77 -18.80
N ALA A 521 8.44 -4.15 -19.65
CA ALA A 521 8.17 -2.72 -19.60
C ALA A 521 7.58 -2.27 -18.26
N VAL A 522 6.62 -3.06 -17.74
CA VAL A 522 5.97 -2.83 -16.45
C VAL A 522 6.98 -2.94 -15.30
N LEU A 523 7.85 -3.97 -15.31
CA LEU A 523 8.84 -4.18 -14.26
C LEU A 523 10.03 -3.24 -14.34
N ILE A 524 10.40 -2.75 -15.53
CA ILE A 524 11.43 -1.72 -15.68
C ILE A 524 11.01 -0.43 -14.99
N PHE A 525 9.71 -0.17 -14.80
CA PHE A 525 9.29 0.99 -14.02
C PHE A 525 9.59 0.80 -12.52
N PRO A 526 10.02 1.84 -11.78
CA PRO A 526 10.48 1.68 -10.38
C PRO A 526 9.40 1.22 -9.41
N ARG A 527 8.14 1.53 -9.71
CA ARG A 527 6.96 1.16 -8.92
C ARG A 527 5.86 0.63 -9.83
N LEU A 528 5.37 -0.55 -9.52
CA LEU A 528 4.27 -1.19 -10.21
C LEU A 528 2.96 -0.55 -9.76
N HIS A 529 2.19 -0.06 -10.72
CA HIS A 529 0.87 0.50 -10.51
C HIS A 529 -0.12 -0.07 -11.52
N PRO A 530 -1.32 -0.50 -11.11
CA PRO A 530 -2.34 -1.06 -12.01
C PRO A 530 -2.66 -0.16 -13.22
N ASP A 531 -2.89 1.13 -12.98
CA ASP A 531 -3.17 2.09 -14.05
C ASP A 531 -1.96 2.34 -14.96
N LEU A 532 -0.75 2.35 -14.40
CA LEU A 532 0.47 2.45 -15.19
C LEU A 532 0.66 1.20 -16.05
N THR A 533 0.37 0.02 -15.52
CA THR A 533 0.39 -1.24 -16.27
C THR A 533 -0.57 -1.17 -17.46
N ALA A 534 -1.79 -0.62 -17.27
CA ALA A 534 -2.74 -0.38 -18.35
C ALA A 534 -2.25 0.66 -19.37
N ALA A 535 -1.66 1.76 -18.90
CA ALA A 535 -1.07 2.81 -19.74
C ALA A 535 0.06 2.26 -20.63
N ILE A 536 1.00 1.51 -20.02
CA ILE A 536 2.13 0.87 -20.71
C ILE A 536 1.62 -0.14 -21.75
N ALA A 537 0.63 -0.96 -21.39
CA ALA A 537 0.05 -1.91 -22.34
C ALA A 537 -0.62 -1.21 -23.53
N THR A 538 -1.37 -0.14 -23.28
CA THR A 538 -1.99 0.67 -24.33
C THR A 538 -0.94 1.32 -25.23
N ALA A 539 0.12 1.88 -24.64
CA ALA A 539 1.23 2.46 -25.41
C ALA A 539 1.95 1.40 -26.26
N LEU A 540 2.24 0.22 -25.72
CA LEU A 540 2.88 -0.87 -26.46
C LEU A 540 1.98 -1.43 -27.58
N ALA A 541 0.67 -1.49 -27.37
CA ALA A 541 -0.29 -1.96 -28.37
C ALA A 541 -0.54 -0.94 -29.49
N ALA A 542 -0.31 0.35 -29.24
CA ALA A 542 -0.47 1.39 -30.25
C ALA A 542 0.61 1.28 -31.33
N PRO A 543 0.26 1.41 -32.62
CA PRO A 543 1.23 1.36 -33.72
C PRO A 543 2.24 2.49 -33.55
N ALA A 544 3.54 2.17 -33.65
CA ALA A 544 4.58 3.18 -33.61
C ALA A 544 4.56 3.97 -34.94
N PRO A 545 4.67 5.31 -34.91
CA PRO A 545 4.80 6.09 -36.13
C PRO A 545 6.16 5.80 -36.76
N VAL A 546 6.19 4.95 -37.79
CA VAL A 546 7.38 4.73 -38.62
C VAL A 546 7.29 5.66 -39.83
N GLY A 547 8.45 6.18 -40.25
CA GLY A 547 8.58 6.97 -41.48
C GLY A 547 7.87 6.31 -42.66
N ARG A 548 7.13 7.14 -43.41
CA ARG A 548 6.25 6.83 -44.56
C ARG A 548 6.46 5.44 -45.20
N GLY A 549 5.52 4.50 -44.95
CA GLY A 549 5.16 3.49 -45.97
C GLY A 549 4.88 2.05 -45.50
N GLY A 550 5.30 1.64 -44.30
CA GLY A 550 5.08 0.27 -43.82
C GLY A 550 3.85 0.13 -42.93
N ALA A 551 2.88 -0.72 -43.30
CA ALA A 551 1.84 -1.16 -42.37
C ALA A 551 2.51 -1.94 -41.23
N MET A 552 2.49 -1.38 -40.03
CA MET A 552 3.25 -1.94 -38.91
C MET A 552 2.37 -2.83 -38.04
N GLU A 553 2.89 -4.01 -37.72
CA GLU A 553 2.30 -4.91 -36.74
C GLU A 553 2.44 -4.30 -35.32
N PRO A 554 1.38 -4.31 -34.50
CA PRO A 554 1.46 -3.81 -33.13
C PRO A 554 2.55 -4.55 -32.34
N VAL A 555 3.41 -3.79 -31.65
CA VAL A 555 4.57 -4.37 -30.95
C VAL A 555 4.17 -5.05 -29.64
N GLY A 556 3.10 -4.58 -29.00
CA GLY A 556 2.59 -5.09 -27.74
C GLY A 556 1.28 -5.87 -27.88
N PRO A 557 1.02 -6.80 -26.96
CA PRO A 557 -0.30 -7.40 -26.85
C PRO A 557 -1.27 -6.37 -26.29
N ARG A 558 -2.55 -6.50 -26.63
CA ARG A 558 -3.61 -5.84 -25.86
C ARG A 558 -3.63 -6.41 -24.45
N LEU A 559 -3.87 -5.56 -23.44
CA LEU A 559 -4.02 -6.02 -22.07
C LEU A 559 -5.35 -6.78 -21.95
N THR A 560 -5.29 -8.11 -21.97
CA THR A 560 -6.44 -8.97 -21.67
C THR A 560 -6.52 -9.24 -20.17
N GLU A 561 -7.67 -9.72 -19.69
CA GLU A 561 -7.85 -10.10 -18.29
C GLU A 561 -6.85 -11.18 -17.86
N ASP A 562 -6.65 -12.21 -18.69
CA ASP A 562 -5.70 -13.29 -18.42
C ASP A 562 -4.26 -12.76 -18.33
N LEU A 563 -3.90 -11.82 -19.20
CA LEU A 563 -2.57 -11.22 -19.20
C LEU A 563 -2.34 -10.35 -17.95
N TYR A 564 -3.33 -9.54 -17.58
CA TYR A 564 -3.29 -8.76 -16.35
C TYR A 564 -3.16 -9.66 -15.12
N LEU A 565 -3.91 -10.75 -15.08
CA LEU A 565 -3.85 -11.72 -13.99
C LEU A 565 -2.50 -12.42 -13.91
N ARG A 566 -1.88 -12.75 -15.04
CA ARG A 566 -0.51 -13.29 -15.03
C ARG A 566 0.46 -12.32 -14.36
N ILE A 567 0.35 -11.03 -14.63
CA ILE A 567 1.16 -9.98 -13.99
C ILE A 567 0.81 -9.86 -12.49
N ALA A 568 -0.48 -9.80 -12.15
CA ALA A 568 -0.96 -9.63 -10.79
C ALA A 568 -0.61 -10.82 -9.87
N ARG A 569 -0.48 -12.03 -10.44
CA ARG A 569 -0.05 -13.26 -9.75
C ARG A 569 1.42 -13.26 -9.36
N LEU A 570 2.24 -12.44 -10.01
CA LEU A 570 3.67 -12.38 -9.68
C LEU A 570 3.83 -11.68 -8.32
N PRO A 571 4.83 -12.08 -7.50
CA PRO A 571 4.98 -11.54 -6.14
C PRO A 571 5.08 -10.01 -6.08
N TRP A 572 5.82 -9.43 -7.02
CA TRP A 572 5.97 -7.98 -7.16
C TRP A 572 4.67 -7.27 -7.58
N GLY A 573 3.68 -7.97 -8.15
CA GLY A 573 2.35 -7.42 -8.40
C GLY A 573 1.63 -7.00 -7.12
N ARG A 574 1.96 -7.63 -5.99
CA ARG A 574 1.47 -7.26 -4.64
C ARG A 574 2.41 -6.31 -3.91
N GLU A 575 3.72 -6.54 -4.00
CA GLU A 575 4.77 -5.78 -3.28
C GLU A 575 5.14 -4.46 -3.95
N THR A 576 4.61 -4.20 -5.14
CA THR A 576 4.75 -2.94 -5.88
C THR A 576 6.14 -2.67 -6.47
N LYS A 577 7.15 -3.49 -6.17
CA LYS A 577 8.53 -3.29 -6.66
C LYS A 577 9.20 -4.61 -7.03
N ALA A 578 9.78 -4.65 -8.21
CA ALA A 578 10.65 -5.75 -8.62
C ALA A 578 12.11 -5.51 -8.18
N PRO A 579 12.87 -6.56 -7.85
CA PRO A 579 14.30 -6.47 -7.58
C PRO A 579 15.08 -5.81 -8.71
N ALA A 580 16.07 -4.95 -8.39
CA ALA A 580 16.85 -4.23 -9.40
C ALA A 580 17.60 -5.17 -10.35
N TRP A 581 18.18 -6.26 -9.83
CA TRP A 581 18.86 -7.28 -10.63
C TRP A 581 17.90 -7.93 -11.64
N LEU A 582 16.65 -8.21 -11.25
CA LEU A 582 15.65 -8.82 -12.13
C LEU A 582 15.24 -7.85 -13.23
N ARG A 583 15.04 -6.58 -12.88
CA ARG A 583 14.72 -5.52 -13.83
C ARG A 583 15.83 -5.38 -14.89
N LEU A 584 17.09 -5.40 -14.47
CA LEU A 584 18.25 -5.40 -15.37
C LEU A 584 18.31 -6.66 -16.24
N ALA A 585 18.06 -7.84 -15.67
CA ALA A 585 18.05 -9.10 -16.40
C ALA A 585 16.96 -9.14 -17.47
N LEU A 586 15.74 -8.68 -17.14
CA LEU A 586 14.63 -8.58 -18.08
C LEU A 586 14.93 -7.58 -19.20
N ALA A 587 15.50 -6.42 -18.88
CA ALA A 587 15.94 -5.44 -19.87
C ALA A 587 16.98 -6.01 -20.84
N ARG A 588 17.96 -6.78 -20.33
CA ARG A 588 18.98 -7.46 -21.14
C ARG A 588 18.40 -8.58 -22.01
N ALA A 589 17.28 -9.18 -21.60
CA ALA A 589 16.61 -10.24 -22.34
C ALA A 589 15.78 -9.75 -23.54
N LEU A 590 15.62 -8.43 -23.70
CA LEU A 590 15.03 -7.82 -24.88
C LEU A 590 16.06 -7.66 -25.99
N THR A 591 15.64 -7.91 -27.23
CA THR A 591 16.39 -7.49 -28.43
C THR A 591 16.43 -5.98 -28.53
N ASP A 592 17.36 -5.42 -29.32
CA ASP A 592 17.51 -3.96 -29.47
C ASP A 592 16.24 -3.29 -30.00
N THR A 593 15.56 -3.94 -30.96
CA THR A 593 14.26 -3.49 -31.48
C THR A 593 13.16 -3.52 -30.42
N GLU A 594 13.09 -4.57 -29.60
CA GLU A 594 12.12 -4.65 -28.51
C GLU A 594 12.42 -3.62 -27.42
N ARG A 595 13.70 -3.38 -27.12
CA ARG A 595 14.15 -2.38 -26.16
C ARG A 595 13.76 -0.98 -26.61
N ALA A 596 14.02 -0.63 -27.86
CA ALA A 596 13.63 0.65 -28.43
C ALA A 596 12.10 0.85 -28.36
N ALA A 597 11.32 -0.19 -28.67
CA ALA A 597 9.86 -0.11 -28.58
C ALA A 597 9.35 0.04 -27.14
N VAL A 598 9.96 -0.67 -26.18
CA VAL A 598 9.62 -0.53 -24.76
C VAL A 598 10.02 0.86 -24.24
N ALA A 599 11.20 1.36 -24.61
CA ALA A 599 11.64 2.71 -24.24
C ALA A 599 10.68 3.77 -24.80
N GLN A 600 10.29 3.68 -26.07
CA GLN A 600 9.34 4.59 -26.69
C GLN A 600 7.94 4.53 -26.04
N ALA A 601 7.49 3.34 -25.62
CA ALA A 601 6.23 3.21 -24.87
C ALA A 601 6.33 3.87 -23.49
N LEU A 602 7.42 3.65 -22.75
CA LEU A 602 7.68 4.29 -21.47
C LEU A 602 7.81 5.81 -21.60
N ASP A 603 8.44 6.30 -22.66
CA ASP A 603 8.55 7.73 -22.98
C ASP A 603 7.17 8.35 -23.22
N ARG A 604 6.31 7.69 -23.99
CA ARG A 604 4.92 8.15 -24.22
C ARG A 604 4.11 8.22 -22.94
N VAL A 605 4.17 7.17 -22.12
CA VAL A 605 3.48 7.15 -20.82
C VAL A 605 4.03 8.24 -19.90
N THR A 606 5.35 8.39 -19.83
CA THR A 606 5.99 9.44 -19.01
C THR A 606 5.64 10.84 -19.52
N ALA A 607 5.59 11.05 -20.84
CA ALA A 607 5.19 12.31 -21.43
C ALA A 607 3.71 12.62 -21.14
N GLN A 608 2.82 11.63 -21.21
CA GLN A 608 1.41 11.79 -20.82
C GLN A 608 1.27 12.18 -19.34
N LEU A 609 2.06 11.56 -18.46
CA LEU A 609 2.10 11.90 -17.02
C LEU A 609 2.64 13.32 -16.75
N VAL A 610 3.47 13.87 -17.64
CA VAL A 610 4.03 15.23 -17.52
C VAL A 610 3.15 16.28 -18.19
N ALA A 611 2.47 15.92 -19.27
CA ALA A 611 1.76 16.83 -20.15
C ALA A 611 0.38 17.24 -19.63
N ASP A 612 -0.26 16.49 -18.73
CA ASP A 612 -1.55 16.85 -18.16
C ASP A 612 -1.40 17.99 -17.14
N PRO A 613 -1.80 19.24 -17.46
CA PRO A 613 -1.66 20.39 -16.58
C PRO A 613 -2.88 20.53 -15.66
N GLN A 614 -4.01 19.84 -15.91
CA GLN A 614 -5.22 19.94 -15.08
C GLN A 614 -5.07 19.25 -13.73
N SER A 615 -4.02 18.45 -13.55
CA SER A 615 -3.56 18.01 -12.24
C SER A 615 -2.93 19.14 -11.39
N ARG A 616 -2.74 20.35 -11.94
CA ARG A 616 -2.21 21.55 -11.28
C ARG A 616 -3.30 22.53 -10.86
N ASP A 617 -4.44 22.06 -10.37
CA ASP A 617 -5.45 22.94 -9.77
C ASP A 617 -4.90 23.56 -8.45
N PRO A 618 -4.58 24.86 -8.40
CA PRO A 618 -3.93 25.49 -7.26
C PRO A 618 -4.88 25.76 -6.09
N GLU A 619 -6.19 25.67 -6.28
CA GLU A 619 -7.17 25.95 -5.21
C GLU A 619 -7.45 24.76 -4.28
N ARG A 620 -6.96 23.54 -4.59
CA ARG A 620 -7.27 22.35 -3.78
C ARG A 620 -6.14 21.76 -2.94
N VAL A 621 -4.88 22.14 -3.14
CA VAL A 621 -3.80 21.88 -2.16
C VAL A 621 -2.69 22.93 -2.36
N VAL A 622 -2.54 23.86 -1.40
CA VAL A 622 -1.31 24.66 -1.30
C VAL A 622 -0.21 23.74 -0.77
N LEU A 623 0.54 23.10 -1.67
CA LEU A 623 1.81 22.48 -1.31
C LEU A 623 2.89 23.57 -1.37
N THR A 624 3.57 23.76 -0.25
CA THR A 624 4.74 24.66 -0.23
C THR A 624 5.86 24.07 -1.10
N PRO A 625 6.81 24.89 -1.58
CA PRO A 625 7.99 24.40 -2.31
C PRO A 625 8.75 23.27 -1.57
N ASP A 626 8.69 23.26 -0.22
CA ASP A 626 9.28 22.22 0.62
C ASP A 626 8.51 20.88 0.58
N ASP A 627 7.19 20.89 0.45
CA ASP A 627 6.38 19.66 0.37
C ASP A 627 6.58 18.93 -0.97
N SER A 628 6.84 19.69 -2.04
CA SER A 628 7.19 19.16 -3.37
C SER A 628 8.55 18.45 -3.37
N ALA A 629 9.49 18.92 -2.54
CA ALA A 629 10.78 18.27 -2.33
C ALA A 629 10.68 17.01 -1.46
N ARG A 630 9.69 16.95 -0.54
CA ARG A 630 9.45 15.83 0.39
C ARG A 630 8.72 14.65 -0.25
N ILE A 631 7.68 14.90 -1.06
CA ILE A 631 6.78 13.83 -1.56
C ILE A 631 7.35 13.11 -2.80
N GLY A 632 8.34 13.69 -3.48
CA GLY A 632 8.92 13.11 -4.69
C GLY A 632 7.89 13.04 -5.82
N HIS A 633 7.81 14.10 -6.62
CA HIS A 633 6.92 14.17 -7.79
C HIS A 633 7.04 12.87 -8.62
N PRO A 634 5.93 12.22 -9.04
CA PRO A 634 5.99 10.99 -9.83
C PRO A 634 6.73 11.15 -11.17
N ALA A 635 6.91 12.37 -11.68
CA ALA A 635 7.77 12.68 -12.82
C ALA A 635 9.29 12.63 -12.48
N GLY A 636 9.66 12.85 -11.21
CA GLY A 636 11.04 12.79 -10.72
C GLY A 636 11.47 11.42 -10.19
N LEU A 637 10.52 10.54 -9.84
CA LEU A 637 10.79 9.16 -9.42
C LEU A 637 11.51 8.32 -10.50
N PRO A 638 11.10 8.34 -11.79
CA PRO A 638 11.77 7.59 -12.84
C PRO A 638 13.18 8.11 -13.10
N ALA A 639 13.40 9.42 -13.01
CA ALA A 639 14.71 10.04 -13.26
C ALA A 639 15.78 9.67 -12.22
N ARG A 640 15.37 9.28 -11.00
CA ARG A 640 16.28 8.90 -9.90
C ARG A 640 16.53 7.41 -9.81
N ASP A 641 15.67 6.57 -10.40
CA ASP A 641 15.88 5.13 -10.39
C ASP A 641 16.93 4.76 -11.44
N PRO A 642 18.04 4.13 -11.03
CA PRO A 642 19.18 3.96 -11.91
C PRO A 642 18.94 2.91 -13.00
N VAL A 643 18.09 1.91 -12.75
CA VAL A 643 17.76 0.89 -13.75
C VAL A 643 16.87 1.49 -14.83
N PHE A 644 15.87 2.28 -14.44
CA PHE A 644 15.00 2.99 -15.37
C PHE A 644 15.77 4.04 -16.17
N ALA A 645 16.60 4.84 -15.51
CA ALA A 645 17.45 5.84 -16.17
C ALA A 645 18.44 5.18 -17.15
N ALA A 646 19.12 4.10 -16.74
CA ALA A 646 20.01 3.35 -17.61
C ALA A 646 19.27 2.72 -18.80
N PHE A 647 18.06 2.20 -18.58
CA PHE A 647 17.25 1.63 -19.67
C PHE A 647 16.85 2.69 -20.71
N ARG A 648 16.54 3.92 -20.27
CA ARG A 648 16.18 5.02 -21.17
C ARG A 648 17.38 5.65 -21.88
N SER A 649 18.52 5.78 -21.20
CA SER A 649 19.72 6.39 -21.79
C SER A 649 20.48 5.44 -22.71
N ALA A 650 20.40 4.13 -22.45
CA ALA A 650 21.07 3.11 -23.24
C ALA A 650 20.28 2.77 -24.51
N GLY A 651 20.47 3.58 -25.55
CA GLY A 651 20.32 3.10 -26.92
C GLY A 651 21.35 2.02 -27.30
N ASP A 652 22.37 1.81 -26.46
CA ASP A 652 23.46 0.85 -26.65
C ASP A 652 23.51 -0.19 -25.50
N PRO A 653 23.36 -1.51 -25.80
CA PRO A 653 23.34 -2.57 -24.81
C PRO A 653 24.59 -2.69 -23.91
N LEU A 654 25.73 -2.12 -24.31
CA LEU A 654 26.98 -2.19 -23.55
C LEU A 654 26.96 -1.34 -22.27
N HIS A 655 26.22 -0.22 -22.24
CA HIS A 655 26.22 0.68 -21.07
C HIS A 655 25.47 0.13 -19.84
N ILE A 656 24.48 -0.75 -20.04
CA ILE A 656 23.78 -1.43 -18.93
C ILE A 656 24.72 -2.44 -18.23
N GLY A 657 25.74 -2.95 -18.93
CA GLY A 657 26.79 -3.79 -18.36
C GLY A 657 27.72 -3.02 -17.41
N ILE A 658 28.06 -1.78 -17.77
CA ILE A 658 29.06 -0.95 -17.07
C ILE A 658 28.48 -0.27 -15.82
N LEU A 659 27.20 0.09 -15.84
CA LEU A 659 26.54 0.72 -14.68
C LEU A 659 26.18 -0.27 -13.57
N ALA A 660 25.95 -1.55 -13.89
CA ALA A 660 25.48 -2.54 -12.92
C ALA A 660 26.43 -2.75 -11.71
N PRO A 661 27.76 -2.85 -11.87
CA PRO A 661 28.68 -2.94 -10.73
C PRO A 661 28.67 -1.68 -9.87
N ARG A 662 28.65 -0.49 -10.50
CA ARG A 662 28.65 0.80 -9.79
C ARG A 662 27.37 1.06 -9.00
N LEU A 663 26.24 0.48 -9.44
CA LEU A 663 24.96 0.59 -8.75
C LEU A 663 24.82 -0.40 -7.59
N ALA A 664 25.51 -1.54 -7.66
CA ALA A 664 25.62 -2.47 -6.53
C ALA A 664 26.47 -1.86 -5.38
N ASP A 665 27.44 -1.01 -5.72
CA ASP A 665 28.36 -0.38 -4.74
C ASP A 665 27.78 0.85 -3.99
N GLY A 666 26.52 1.24 -4.24
CA GLY A 666 25.80 2.26 -3.46
C GLY A 666 26.37 3.70 -3.47
N ARG A 667 27.45 3.97 -4.22
CA ARG A 667 28.09 5.30 -4.30
C ARG A 667 27.63 6.06 -5.54
N ALA A 668 26.58 6.86 -5.40
CA ALA A 668 26.25 7.93 -6.34
C ALA A 668 26.37 9.28 -5.63
N ASP A 669 27.31 10.10 -6.09
CA ASP A 669 27.64 11.40 -5.49
C ASP A 669 26.51 12.42 -5.65
N ALA A 670 26.07 13.02 -4.54
CA ALA A 670 25.20 14.19 -4.51
C ALA A 670 25.81 15.33 -3.67
N PRO A 671 25.84 16.59 -4.18
CA PRO A 671 26.51 17.73 -3.53
C PRO A 671 25.85 18.22 -2.24
N ALA A 672 24.64 17.74 -1.88
CA ALA A 672 23.94 18.12 -0.65
C ALA A 672 24.59 17.58 0.65
N SER A 673 25.54 16.65 0.55
CA SER A 673 26.19 16.02 1.71
C SER A 673 27.23 16.91 2.40
N ALA A 674 27.75 17.94 1.74
CA ALA A 674 28.77 18.82 2.32
C ALA A 674 28.17 19.83 3.33
N ALA A 675 27.05 20.45 2.99
CA ALA A 675 26.33 21.36 3.90
C ALA A 675 25.76 20.63 5.13
N ARG A 676 25.26 19.40 4.93
CA ARG A 676 24.79 18.53 6.03
C ARG A 676 25.91 18.12 6.98
N ARG A 677 27.08 17.79 6.45
CA ARG A 677 28.28 17.45 7.26
C ARG A 677 28.79 18.65 8.06
N GLY A 678 28.73 19.86 7.49
CA GLY A 678 29.08 21.10 8.19
C GLY A 678 28.15 21.42 9.37
N ALA A 679 26.83 21.25 9.19
CA ALA A 679 25.85 21.48 10.25
C ALA A 679 25.98 20.48 11.41
N ILE A 680 26.24 19.20 11.11
CA ILE A 680 26.49 18.17 12.14
C ILE A 680 27.78 18.49 12.91
N GLY A 681 28.84 18.91 12.22
CA GLY A 681 30.10 19.33 12.86
C GLY A 681 29.90 20.50 13.82
N ALA A 682 29.14 21.53 13.43
CA ALA A 682 28.84 22.68 14.29
C ALA A 682 28.02 22.29 15.53
N LEU A 683 27.05 21.38 15.38
CA LEU A 683 26.20 20.92 16.49
C LEU A 683 26.98 20.08 17.51
N VAL A 684 27.89 19.20 17.04
CA VAL A 684 28.79 18.43 17.91
C VAL A 684 29.73 19.36 18.69
N LEU A 685 30.19 20.44 18.06
CA LEU A 685 31.05 21.43 18.70
C LEU A 685 30.32 22.22 19.79
N VAL A 686 29.05 22.58 19.57
CA VAL A 686 28.20 23.23 20.58
C VAL A 686 27.88 22.28 21.74
N ALA A 687 27.62 21.00 21.47
CA ALA A 687 27.38 20.00 22.51
C ALA A 687 28.64 19.72 23.34
N ALA A 688 29.82 19.64 22.70
CA ALA A 688 31.10 19.49 23.38
C ALA A 688 31.44 20.72 24.24
N ALA A 689 31.18 21.94 23.74
CA ALA A 689 31.36 23.16 24.50
C ALA A 689 30.41 23.23 25.71
N GLY A 690 29.15 22.83 25.54
CA GLY A 690 28.18 22.73 26.64
C GLY A 690 28.56 21.69 27.70
N TYR A 691 29.14 20.55 27.29
CA TYR A 691 29.64 19.53 28.21
C TYR A 691 30.82 20.04 29.04
N VAL A 692 31.82 20.66 28.40
CA VAL A 692 32.98 21.23 29.10
C VAL A 692 32.52 22.33 30.07
N PHE A 693 31.59 23.19 29.66
CA PHE A 693 31.06 24.25 30.52
C PHE A 693 30.28 23.71 31.73
N ALA A 694 29.50 22.64 31.55
CA ALA A 694 28.80 21.97 32.65
C ALA A 694 29.77 21.30 33.63
N GLU A 695 30.86 20.70 33.14
CA GLU A 695 31.86 20.08 33.99
C GLU A 695 32.57 21.11 34.88
N THR A 696 32.92 22.29 34.34
CA THR A 696 33.54 23.38 35.09
C THR A 696 32.62 23.93 36.18
N ILE A 697 31.33 24.10 35.87
CA ILE A 697 30.33 24.58 36.84
C ILE A 697 30.09 23.55 37.95
N ILE A 698 30.03 22.27 37.61
CA ILE A 698 29.84 21.17 38.56
C ILE A 698 31.07 21.01 39.47
N ALA A 699 32.28 21.19 38.92
CA ALA A 699 33.52 21.15 39.69
C ALA A 699 33.59 22.29 40.72
N GLU A 700 33.26 23.52 40.34
CA GLU A 700 33.25 24.65 41.29
C GLU A 700 32.12 24.52 42.33
N LEU A 701 30.90 24.19 41.92
CA LEU A 701 29.77 24.00 42.86
C LEU A 701 29.98 22.79 43.78
N GLY A 702 30.70 21.76 43.33
CA GLY A 702 31.01 20.57 44.11
C GLY A 702 31.92 20.82 45.30
N THR A 703 32.85 21.76 45.17
CA THR A 703 33.69 22.20 46.29
C THR A 703 32.91 23.00 47.33
N LEU A 704 31.83 23.67 46.93
CA LEU A 704 31.01 24.55 47.77
C LEU A 704 29.86 23.84 48.50
N LEU A 705 29.24 22.81 47.89
CA LEU A 705 27.98 22.22 48.38
C LEU A 705 28.10 20.78 48.92
N GLY A 706 29.29 20.17 48.86
CA GLY A 706 29.53 18.80 49.32
C GLY A 706 28.97 17.71 48.38
N GLY A 707 29.49 16.48 48.54
CA GLY A 707 29.31 15.34 47.63
C GLY A 707 27.87 14.91 47.27
N PRO A 708 26.86 15.04 48.14
CA PRO A 708 25.49 14.66 47.79
C PRO A 708 24.82 15.64 46.81
N ALA A 709 25.11 16.94 46.95
CA ALA A 709 24.49 17.99 46.15
C ALA A 709 25.00 17.98 44.70
N THR A 710 26.25 17.58 44.48
CA THR A 710 26.86 17.43 43.15
C THR A 710 26.22 16.31 42.34
N ILE A 711 25.83 15.22 42.99
CA ILE A 711 25.13 14.10 42.34
C ILE A 711 23.74 14.55 41.86
N VAL A 712 23.01 15.31 42.69
CA VAL A 712 21.68 15.83 42.34
C VAL A 712 21.75 16.88 41.22
N LEU A 713 22.74 17.78 41.24
CA LEU A 713 22.96 18.77 40.18
C LEU A 713 23.37 18.13 38.86
N GLY A 714 24.24 17.11 38.87
CA GLY A 714 24.59 16.33 37.68
C GLY A 714 23.37 15.64 37.06
N TRP A 715 22.46 15.14 37.91
CA TRP A 715 21.22 14.50 37.47
C TRP A 715 20.22 15.49 36.87
N TRP A 716 20.11 16.69 37.44
CA TRP A 716 19.31 17.79 36.90
C TRP A 716 19.83 18.26 35.53
N ALA A 717 21.14 18.41 35.39
CA ALA A 717 21.79 18.80 34.13
C ALA A 717 21.56 17.76 33.02
N ALA A 718 21.72 16.46 33.32
CA ALA A 718 21.48 15.38 32.36
C ALA A 718 20.00 15.29 31.93
N SER A 719 19.07 15.46 32.89
CA SER A 719 17.63 15.44 32.62
C SER A 719 17.17 16.64 31.79
N LEU A 720 17.72 17.83 32.08
CA LEU A 720 17.47 19.04 31.29
C LEU A 720 18.01 18.91 29.86
N PHE A 721 19.20 18.30 29.69
CA PHE A 721 19.78 18.05 28.37
C PHE A 721 18.92 17.08 27.54
N ALA A 722 18.40 16.01 28.16
CA ALA A 722 17.47 15.08 27.52
C ALA A 722 16.12 15.73 27.16
N ALA A 723 15.61 16.65 28.00
CA ALA A 723 14.38 17.39 27.73
C ALA A 723 14.55 18.41 26.58
N ILE A 724 15.67 19.13 26.54
CA ILE A 724 16.01 20.05 25.45
C ILE A 724 16.16 19.29 24.13
N ALA A 725 16.80 18.11 24.15
CA ALA A 725 16.92 17.23 23.00
C ALA A 725 15.55 16.75 22.45
N ALA A 726 14.59 16.48 23.35
CA ALA A 726 13.23 16.08 22.99
C ALA A 726 12.37 17.23 22.44
N LEU A 727 12.75 18.50 22.70
CA LEU A 727 12.04 19.70 22.28
C LEU A 727 12.58 20.31 20.97
N LEU A 728 13.75 19.88 20.49
CA LEU A 728 14.29 20.35 19.21
C LEU A 728 13.40 19.88 18.03
N PRO A 729 13.05 20.76 17.07
CA PRO A 729 12.22 20.39 15.94
C PRO A 729 12.85 19.26 15.13
N SER A 730 12.04 18.27 14.76
CA SER A 730 12.38 17.04 14.01
C SER A 730 12.81 17.27 12.54
N GLY A 731 13.34 18.45 12.21
CA GLY A 731 13.83 18.81 10.86
C GLY A 731 15.23 18.28 10.54
N LEU A 732 15.94 17.69 11.50
CA LEU A 732 17.19 16.97 11.28
C LEU A 732 16.84 15.52 10.93
N GLY A 733 16.97 15.13 9.66
CA GLY A 733 16.58 13.80 9.17
C GLY A 733 17.16 12.64 10.00
N ASN A 734 16.45 11.50 10.02
CA ASN A 734 16.60 10.36 10.93
C ASN A 734 18.01 10.11 11.47
N THR A 735 19.03 10.08 10.61
CA THR A 735 20.44 9.87 11.00
C THR A 735 20.97 10.84 12.08
N ALA A 736 20.56 12.11 12.09
CA ALA A 736 21.06 13.08 13.07
C ALA A 736 20.35 12.98 14.42
N GLY A 737 19.07 12.60 14.44
CA GLY A 737 18.34 12.29 15.66
C GLY A 737 18.83 11.00 16.31
N ASP A 738 19.13 9.98 15.50
CA ASP A 738 19.60 8.68 15.97
C ASP A 738 21.00 8.77 16.61
N ILE A 739 21.93 9.53 16.01
CA ILE A 739 23.24 9.83 16.60
C ILE A 739 23.10 10.56 17.94
N PHE A 740 22.14 11.49 18.03
CA PHE A 740 21.92 12.27 19.25
C PHE A 740 21.39 11.40 20.39
N VAL A 741 20.45 10.49 20.10
CA VAL A 741 19.91 9.52 21.07
C VAL A 741 20.99 8.54 21.51
N ALA A 742 21.81 8.04 20.58
CA ALA A 742 22.94 7.15 20.90
C ALA A 742 23.97 7.84 21.80
N LEU A 743 24.29 9.11 21.54
CA LEU A 743 25.20 9.89 22.38
C LEU A 743 24.62 10.10 23.78
N ALA A 744 23.32 10.43 23.89
CA ALA A 744 22.64 10.59 25.18
C ALA A 744 22.61 9.28 25.99
N LEU A 745 22.36 8.14 25.34
CA LEU A 745 22.41 6.81 25.97
C LEU A 745 23.81 6.43 26.41
N LEU A 746 24.84 6.71 25.60
CA LEU A 746 26.23 6.46 25.95
C LEU A 746 26.67 7.30 27.15
N ILE A 747 26.31 8.59 27.17
CA ILE A 747 26.59 9.49 28.29
C ILE A 747 25.88 9.01 29.56
N GLY A 748 24.61 8.58 29.47
CA GLY A 748 23.87 7.99 30.58
C GLY A 748 24.48 6.69 31.10
N LEU A 749 24.98 5.82 30.20
CA LEU A 749 25.65 4.57 30.55
C LEU A 749 26.99 4.83 31.25
N LEU A 750 27.79 5.76 30.74
CA LEU A 750 29.05 6.17 31.36
C LEU A 750 28.83 6.73 32.76
N TRP A 751 27.76 7.51 32.96
CA TRP A 751 27.35 8.02 34.26
C TRP A 751 26.87 6.93 35.23
N LEU A 752 26.16 5.90 34.75
CA LEU A 752 25.74 4.75 35.56
C LEU A 752 26.94 3.88 36.00
N LEU A 753 27.97 3.77 35.15
CA LEU A 753 29.17 2.98 35.43
C LEU A 753 30.18 3.71 36.33
N PHE A 754 30.08 5.02 36.45
CA PHE A 754 30.96 5.85 37.27
C PHE A 754 30.92 5.49 38.77
N PRO A 755 29.77 5.41 39.46
CA PRO A 755 29.73 4.99 40.86
C PRO A 755 30.15 3.53 41.06
N TYR A 756 29.88 2.64 40.10
CA TYR A 756 30.33 1.25 40.16
C TYR A 756 31.87 1.14 40.11
N ARG A 757 32.53 2.00 39.32
CA ARG A 757 34.00 2.06 39.25
C ARG A 757 34.64 2.67 40.49
N ILE A 758 34.01 3.68 41.09
CA ILE A 758 34.46 4.22 42.39
C ILE A 758 34.34 3.16 43.48
N ALA A 759 33.22 2.41 43.52
CA ALA A 759 33.02 1.31 44.46
C ALA A 759 34.01 0.13 44.25
N LEU A 760 34.43 -0.12 43.01
CA LEU A 760 35.46 -1.12 42.71
C LEU A 760 36.85 -0.65 43.14
N ALA A 761 37.18 0.63 42.91
CA ALA A 761 38.46 1.22 43.30
C ALA A 761 38.64 1.22 44.84
N THR A 762 37.57 1.53 45.59
CA THR A 762 37.60 1.51 47.07
C THR A 762 37.61 0.10 47.66
N ARG A 763 37.15 -0.93 46.95
CA ARG A 763 37.24 -2.34 47.39
C ARG A 763 38.64 -2.93 47.31
N THR A 764 39.50 -2.40 46.44
CA THR A 764 40.80 -3.01 46.14
C THR A 764 41.94 -2.45 47.00
N TYR A 765 41.74 -1.31 47.67
CA TYR A 765 42.74 -0.66 48.52
C TYR A 765 42.21 -0.50 49.94
N ARG A 766 42.94 -1.06 50.92
CA ARG A 766 42.52 -1.06 52.33
C ARG A 766 42.65 0.31 53.02
N GLU A 767 43.32 1.26 52.37
CA GLU A 767 43.28 2.71 52.58
C GLU A 767 43.79 3.32 51.26
N PRO A 768 42.94 3.90 50.40
CA PRO A 768 43.41 4.47 49.15
C PRO A 768 44.04 5.82 49.44
N ASP A 769 45.32 5.96 49.10
CA ASP A 769 45.95 7.26 48.94
C ASP A 769 45.11 8.07 47.91
N PRO A 770 44.46 9.19 48.31
CA PRO A 770 43.64 10.01 47.43
C PRO A 770 44.41 10.49 46.21
N GLU A 771 45.72 10.67 46.36
CA GLU A 771 46.61 11.13 45.31
C GLU A 771 46.82 10.03 44.25
N ALA A 772 46.96 8.78 44.66
CA ALA A 772 47.05 7.62 43.77
C ALA A 772 45.75 7.36 42.98
N VAL A 773 44.58 7.57 43.59
CA VAL A 773 43.29 7.44 42.90
C VAL A 773 43.09 8.57 41.89
N ASN A 774 43.39 9.82 42.26
CA ASN A 774 43.35 10.95 41.33
C ASN A 774 44.35 10.77 40.18
N GLN A 775 45.55 10.27 40.47
CA GLN A 775 46.56 10.00 39.46
C GLN A 775 46.10 8.90 38.49
N PHE A 776 45.49 7.82 39.00
CA PHE A 776 44.90 6.77 38.16
C PHE A 776 43.76 7.30 37.27
N LEU A 777 42.86 8.13 37.81
CA LEU A 777 41.76 8.72 37.04
C LEU A 777 42.29 9.69 35.96
N ASN A 778 43.28 10.51 36.27
CA ASN A 778 43.97 11.37 35.30
C ASN A 778 44.67 10.55 34.22
N ASP A 779 45.30 9.44 34.57
CA ASP A 779 45.96 8.54 33.63
C ASP A 779 44.97 7.88 32.67
N VAL A 780 43.81 7.47 33.17
CA VAL A 780 42.73 6.88 32.37
C VAL A 780 42.09 7.93 31.46
N ALA A 781 41.83 9.15 31.96
CA ALA A 781 41.31 10.26 31.17
C ALA A 781 42.30 10.65 30.06
N THR A 782 43.60 10.72 30.39
CA THR A 782 44.66 11.02 29.42
C THR A 782 44.75 9.93 28.35
N ARG A 783 44.74 8.65 28.72
CA ARG A 783 44.76 7.53 27.77
C ARG A 783 43.50 7.47 26.90
N ALA A 784 42.34 7.80 27.44
CA ALA A 784 41.10 7.91 26.68
C ALA A 784 41.15 9.08 25.68
N GLY A 785 41.67 10.23 26.10
CA GLY A 785 41.87 11.40 25.24
C GLY A 785 42.86 11.14 24.10
N VAL A 786 43.97 10.45 24.37
CA VAL A 786 44.95 10.05 23.34
C VAL A 786 44.32 9.10 22.31
N ARG A 787 43.58 8.06 22.75
CA ARG A 787 42.88 7.15 21.83
C ARG A 787 41.79 7.83 21.02
N ALA A 788 41.04 8.76 21.61
CA ALA A 788 40.02 9.54 20.90
C ALA A 788 40.66 10.42 19.82
N ARG A 789 41.83 11.03 20.12
CA ARG A 789 42.60 11.82 19.17
C ARG A 789 43.16 10.97 18.02
N GLU A 790 43.77 9.82 18.32
CA GLU A 790 44.26 8.88 17.31
C GLU A 790 43.13 8.39 16.39
N TRP A 791 41.96 8.10 16.96
CA TRP A 791 40.78 7.69 16.20
C TRP A 791 40.26 8.82 15.29
N LEU A 792 40.22 10.06 15.77
CA LEU A 792 39.83 11.23 14.97
C LEU A 792 40.85 11.55 13.86
N GLU A 793 42.14 11.40 14.13
CA GLU A 793 43.21 11.57 13.14
C GLU A 793 43.15 10.45 12.08
N ASP A 794 42.83 9.21 12.46
CA ASP A 794 42.65 8.11 11.52
C ASP A 794 41.40 8.29 10.65
N ALA A 795 40.29 8.70 11.23
CA ALA A 795 39.09 9.09 10.50
C ALA A 795 39.37 10.24 9.52
N GLY A 796 40.13 11.25 9.94
CA GLY A 796 40.56 12.37 9.11
C GLY A 796 41.54 11.98 7.99
N ARG A 797 42.36 10.94 8.17
CA ARG A 797 43.23 10.39 7.12
C ARG A 797 42.42 9.59 6.10
N ARG A 798 41.48 8.76 6.55
CA ARG A 798 40.57 8.00 5.68
C ARG A 798 39.68 8.91 4.82
N LEU A 799 39.26 10.06 5.36
CA LEU A 799 38.50 11.08 4.64
C LEU A 799 39.34 11.86 3.61
N ARG A 800 40.67 11.94 3.80
CA ARG A 800 41.60 12.63 2.87
C ARG A 800 42.17 11.71 1.79
N GLY A 801 42.12 10.40 1.98
CA GLY A 801 42.71 9.40 1.07
C GLY A 801 41.94 9.11 -0.23
N THR A 802 40.76 9.70 -0.46
CA THR A 802 39.91 9.39 -1.64
C THR A 802 40.05 10.37 -2.81
N ARG A 803 41.21 11.01 -2.99
CA ARG A 803 41.58 11.64 -4.26
C ARG A 803 42.81 10.95 -4.83
N ARG A 804 42.59 10.01 -5.77
CA ARG A 804 43.63 9.60 -6.73
C ARG A 804 43.64 10.55 -7.93
N PRO A 805 44.81 10.81 -8.52
CA PRO A 805 44.99 11.81 -9.56
C PRO A 805 44.40 11.34 -10.88
N GLU A 806 43.79 12.28 -11.60
CA GLU A 806 43.45 12.14 -13.02
C GLU A 806 44.74 11.86 -13.82
N VAL A 807 44.72 10.77 -14.57
CA VAL A 807 45.72 10.48 -15.60
C VAL A 807 45.22 11.12 -16.89
N LYS A 808 46.09 11.94 -17.50
CA LYS A 808 45.89 12.62 -18.79
C LYS A 808 45.58 11.67 -19.93
#